data_AF-A0A9P0ACP0-F1
#
_entry.id   AF-A0A9P0ACP0-F1
#
_cell.length_a   1.000
_cell.length_b   1.000
_cell.length_c   1.000
_cell.angle_alpha   90.00
_cell.angle_beta   90.00
_cell.angle_gamma   90.00
#
_symmetry.space_group_name_H-M   'P 1'
#
loop_
_entity.id
_entity.type
_entity.pdbx_description
1 polymer ?
#
loop_
_entity_poly.entity_id
_entity_poly.type
_entity_poly.pdbx_seq_one_letter_code
_entity_poly.pdbx_strand_id
1 'polypeptide(L)'
;MFSRIFPSSFLLYFYPNFEPSKMFAGSVFDVSVLVLVIYFFFSKRFSKMVDVLTARFQNQLGNLLNGDSVRSRVSEPQDLFDASNLPHIARLAREKHKQEQLKKRELANKISSKQLLNIKEKEWGVFLANTKSNVGLSCSACTPDSRESFKSKDDRTAMLKNVLTMRDPSKDSGWLAYYFNHIYALCSSTHHDYPSVSETVLNSDQIQEAIELSAHQMLEDEGVKEPDEQFYQKVINKNAQRAAAILRGMQTTVNNLVFKIVGWFAYKILSRAFSGMVMHPSQIKMLEAAKARGLPIVYLPLHRSHLDYITVALLLQCIDFKAPLVAAGDNLKVPILEWALRNNGAFFIKRRIDPVTGRKDILYRAILCAYMTECLKAGYHLEFFIEGGRTRTGKPVIPKGGLLSIIVDAYFKGTIEDALLVPISINYDRLVDGNFTREQLGEPKQPETLWGTISAIFKTITSFYGLMRVDFNQPFSLKELVKSFERQMSSTNKGLHVLRHSSSFHGTVEVSEDQRQLVNSIATHIVYDCCQYMPVMSTNAVSFLLLTKFRNGVELQELAKELDNLRQILEWDNRNIGFTGSSSFVIQHAVKLLGPELVEQNQSSNDTAIIKPVLALPSIIELSYYSNTLVPHFIMPGVVATALCSLLKEQFETARSQGGNSSRPTTTQLDLLQHSLKLCDILQFEFIFTKPCQYLDTIVIQTIEQLATLDILAVKQELLMEEEQWSQRFARRLEEEDEYDDYGGDEYDVDLDDNPSVFNIGNKITYEISLSSESIKHLDFYRNIVAPFIESYSTSAKCLESLAGSQNQEQAHVKSVLGEIKTQLSQGKLKFNECAAVDQIKNSLKLFEKWSVLESFTQDKIKILYLTEEYDDKANLEPIIERIMCFR
;
A
#
# COMPACT_ATOMS: atom_id res chain seq x y z
N MET A 1 4.72 5.32 -49.85
CA MET A 1 3.94 4.47 -48.92
C MET A 1 4.16 4.85 -47.44
N PHE A 2 5.31 5.40 -47.05
CA PHE A 2 5.63 5.83 -45.67
C PHE A 2 4.94 7.13 -45.17
N SER A 3 4.35 7.95 -46.03
CA SER A 3 3.70 9.22 -45.63
C SER A 3 2.19 9.13 -45.35
N ARG A 4 1.58 7.95 -45.50
CA ARG A 4 0.13 7.76 -45.35
C ARG A 4 -0.27 6.98 -44.09
N ILE A 5 0.68 6.46 -43.31
CA ILE A 5 0.39 5.62 -42.13
C ILE A 5 0.70 6.36 -40.82
N PHE A 6 1.67 7.28 -40.80
CA PHE A 6 1.92 8.15 -39.63
C PHE A 6 2.23 9.58 -40.10
N PRO A 7 1.47 10.60 -39.63
CA PRO A 7 1.76 11.98 -39.96
C PRO A 7 3.09 12.41 -39.29
N SER A 8 3.81 13.35 -39.92
CA SER A 8 5.08 13.92 -39.46
C SER A 8 5.04 14.51 -38.04
N SER A 9 3.85 14.73 -37.50
CA SER A 9 3.62 15.08 -36.10
C SER A 9 3.97 13.94 -35.12
N PHE A 10 3.94 12.66 -35.52
CA PHE A 10 4.24 11.49 -34.68
C PHE A 10 5.68 11.48 -34.12
N LEU A 11 6.65 12.05 -34.85
CA LEU A 11 8.05 12.16 -34.41
C LEU A 11 8.29 13.35 -33.45
N LEU A 12 7.54 14.45 -33.62
CA LEU A 12 7.55 15.60 -32.70
C LEU A 12 6.82 15.31 -31.39
N TYR A 13 5.89 14.33 -31.37
CA TYR A 13 5.13 13.92 -30.19
C TYR A 13 5.95 13.20 -29.11
N PHE A 14 7.20 12.77 -29.38
CA PHE A 14 8.02 12.08 -28.37
C PHE A 14 8.88 13.02 -27.50
N TYR A 15 9.20 14.25 -27.93
CA TYR A 15 10.15 15.13 -27.21
C TYR A 15 9.93 16.64 -27.43
N PRO A 16 9.14 17.35 -26.59
CA PRO A 16 8.97 18.81 -26.70
C PRO A 16 9.96 19.65 -25.86
N ASN A 17 10.55 19.11 -24.78
CA ASN A 17 11.37 19.87 -23.81
C ASN A 17 12.72 19.20 -23.50
N PHE A 18 13.56 18.94 -24.50
CA PHE A 18 14.94 18.48 -24.25
C PHE A 18 15.91 19.00 -25.32
N GLU A 19 17.12 19.40 -24.92
CA GLU A 19 18.12 20.11 -25.72
C GLU A 19 18.21 19.64 -27.21
N PRO A 20 18.09 20.55 -28.20
CA PRO A 20 18.08 20.21 -29.63
C PRO A 20 19.33 19.47 -30.12
N SER A 21 20.47 19.63 -29.43
CA SER A 21 21.76 19.02 -29.81
C SER A 21 21.81 17.50 -29.60
N LYS A 22 20.91 16.92 -28.81
CA LYS A 22 20.81 15.47 -28.57
C LYS A 22 19.74 14.78 -29.43
N MET A 23 18.99 15.57 -30.21
CA MET A 23 17.65 15.21 -30.68
C MET A 23 17.63 14.36 -31.97
N PHE A 24 18.59 14.50 -32.88
CA PHE A 24 18.38 14.04 -34.26
C PHE A 24 18.84 12.60 -34.56
N ALA A 25 19.90 12.11 -33.92
CA ALA A 25 20.45 10.79 -34.25
C ALA A 25 19.80 9.64 -33.45
N GLY A 26 19.51 9.85 -32.16
CA GLY A 26 18.95 8.82 -31.28
C GLY A 26 17.45 8.58 -31.48
N SER A 27 16.67 9.64 -31.69
CA SER A 27 15.19 9.56 -31.76
C SER A 27 14.66 8.88 -33.03
N VAL A 28 15.27 9.16 -34.18
CA VAL A 28 14.90 8.54 -35.47
C VAL A 28 15.28 7.07 -35.47
N PHE A 29 16.41 6.71 -34.87
CA PHE A 29 16.83 5.32 -34.72
C PHE A 29 15.95 4.57 -33.72
N ASP A 30 15.62 5.13 -32.55
CA ASP A 30 14.73 4.52 -31.56
C ASP A 30 13.34 4.25 -32.13
N VAL A 31 12.79 5.18 -32.94
CA VAL A 31 11.52 4.97 -33.65
C VAL A 31 11.68 3.93 -34.76
N SER A 32 12.80 3.91 -35.47
CA SER A 32 13.09 2.89 -36.48
C SER A 32 13.26 1.51 -35.85
N VAL A 33 13.85 1.42 -34.66
CA VAL A 33 13.99 0.20 -33.84
C VAL A 33 12.63 -0.22 -33.29
N LEU A 34 11.79 0.71 -32.80
CA LEU A 34 10.42 0.41 -32.40
C LEU A 34 9.60 -0.14 -33.56
N VAL A 35 9.69 0.50 -34.74
CA VAL A 35 9.05 0.04 -35.97
C VAL A 35 9.64 -1.29 -36.45
N LEU A 36 10.95 -1.50 -36.32
CA LEU A 36 11.62 -2.77 -36.63
C LEU A 36 11.26 -3.86 -35.64
N VAL A 37 11.05 -3.56 -34.36
CA VAL A 37 10.64 -4.49 -33.31
C VAL A 37 9.18 -4.87 -33.51
N ILE A 38 8.31 -3.89 -33.78
CA ILE A 38 6.92 -4.13 -34.21
C ILE A 38 6.94 -4.99 -35.49
N TYR A 39 7.71 -4.60 -36.51
CA TYR A 39 7.85 -5.35 -37.76
C TYR A 39 8.47 -6.75 -37.57
N PHE A 40 9.41 -6.91 -36.63
CA PHE A 40 10.04 -8.16 -36.22
C PHE A 40 9.01 -9.08 -35.56
N PHE A 41 8.13 -8.54 -34.73
CA PHE A 41 7.02 -9.28 -34.13
C PHE A 41 5.92 -9.64 -35.14
N PHE A 42 5.79 -8.91 -36.26
CA PHE A 42 4.75 -9.14 -37.27
C PHE A 42 5.22 -9.81 -38.58
N SER A 43 6.51 -10.03 -38.83
CA SER A 43 7.00 -10.58 -40.12
C SER A 43 7.81 -11.88 -39.99
N LYS A 44 7.24 -12.99 -40.49
CA LYS A 44 7.83 -14.36 -40.45
C LYS A 44 9.01 -14.62 -41.40
N ARG A 45 9.63 -13.63 -42.06
CA ARG A 45 10.47 -13.88 -43.26
C ARG A 45 11.89 -13.30 -43.31
N PHE A 46 12.44 -12.79 -42.21
CA PHE A 46 13.71 -12.05 -42.27
C PHE A 46 15.01 -12.82 -41.94
N SER A 47 14.93 -14.12 -41.63
CA SER A 47 16.09 -14.95 -41.28
C SER A 47 17.15 -15.12 -42.40
N LYS A 48 16.86 -14.71 -43.64
CA LYS A 48 17.78 -14.87 -44.78
C LYS A 48 18.49 -13.59 -45.22
N MET A 49 18.21 -12.44 -44.60
CA MET A 49 18.76 -11.15 -45.04
C MET A 49 19.92 -10.65 -44.14
N VAL A 50 20.05 -11.20 -42.93
CA VAL A 50 21.03 -10.78 -41.91
C VAL A 50 22.45 -11.26 -42.24
N ASP A 51 22.58 -12.39 -42.93
CA ASP A 51 23.90 -12.94 -43.33
C ASP A 51 24.61 -12.05 -44.37
N VAL A 52 23.85 -11.28 -45.16
CA VAL A 52 24.41 -10.42 -46.22
C VAL A 52 24.91 -9.08 -45.69
N LEU A 53 24.32 -8.56 -44.60
CA LEU A 53 24.68 -7.27 -43.99
C LEU A 53 25.89 -7.41 -43.06
N THR A 54 26.01 -8.53 -42.37
CA THR A 54 27.12 -8.80 -41.43
C THR A 54 28.47 -8.89 -42.15
N ALA A 55 28.48 -9.43 -43.38
CA ALA A 55 29.68 -9.55 -44.20
C ALA A 55 30.22 -8.21 -44.75
N ARG A 56 29.38 -7.17 -44.88
CA ARG A 56 29.81 -5.86 -45.40
C ARG A 56 30.35 -4.93 -44.30
N PHE A 57 29.93 -5.12 -43.06
CA PHE A 57 30.31 -4.25 -41.94
C PHE A 57 31.73 -4.55 -41.42
N GLN A 58 32.17 -5.82 -41.49
CA GLN A 58 33.52 -6.22 -41.06
C GLN A 58 34.63 -5.71 -41.98
N ASN A 59 34.35 -5.50 -43.28
CA ASN A 59 35.34 -5.00 -44.24
C ASN A 59 35.63 -3.49 -44.13
N GLN A 60 34.74 -2.68 -43.52
CA GLN A 60 35.00 -1.26 -43.32
C GLN A 60 35.74 -0.94 -42.03
N LEU A 61 35.60 -1.76 -40.98
CA LEU A 61 36.29 -1.53 -39.71
C LEU A 61 37.80 -1.84 -39.77
N GLY A 62 38.22 -2.74 -40.66
CA GLY A 62 39.64 -3.11 -40.81
C GLY A 62 40.53 -2.00 -41.37
N ASN A 63 39.97 -1.07 -42.16
CA ASN A 63 40.76 -0.01 -42.82
C ASN A 63 40.97 1.24 -41.95
N LEU A 64 40.30 1.35 -40.79
CA LEU A 64 40.36 2.53 -39.91
C LEU A 64 41.35 2.40 -38.75
N LEU A 65 41.94 1.22 -38.54
CA LEU A 65 42.77 0.92 -37.36
C LEU A 65 44.29 0.92 -37.59
N ASN A 66 44.77 1.26 -38.79
CA ASN A 66 46.20 1.43 -39.07
C ASN A 66 46.51 2.87 -39.48
N GLY A 67 46.94 3.70 -38.53
CA GLY A 67 47.32 5.10 -38.76
C GLY A 67 47.98 5.77 -37.56
N ASP A 68 49.29 5.51 -37.43
CA ASP A 68 50.39 6.33 -36.88
C ASP A 68 50.43 6.95 -35.46
N SER A 69 51.65 6.82 -34.92
CA SER A 69 52.24 7.19 -33.62
C SER A 69 52.61 8.67 -33.43
N VAL A 70 52.95 9.10 -32.19
CA VAL A 70 54.21 9.82 -31.80
C VAL A 70 54.26 10.20 -30.29
N ARG A 71 55.48 10.13 -29.70
CA ARG A 71 55.94 10.35 -28.29
C ARG A 71 56.27 11.82 -27.92
N SER A 72 56.25 12.18 -26.62
CA SER A 72 57.35 12.83 -25.83
C SER A 72 56.94 13.08 -24.36
N ARG A 73 57.61 12.51 -23.34
CA ARG A 73 58.75 12.92 -22.46
C ARG A 73 58.45 13.95 -21.34
N VAL A 74 58.74 13.50 -20.11
CA VAL A 74 58.68 14.17 -18.78
C VAL A 74 60.05 14.74 -18.41
N SER A 75 60.09 15.84 -17.64
CA SER A 75 61.27 16.26 -16.87
C SER A 75 60.85 16.90 -15.53
N GLU A 76 61.47 16.43 -14.44
CA GLU A 76 61.46 17.01 -13.09
C GLU A 76 62.58 18.06 -12.94
N PRO A 77 62.48 18.93 -11.92
CA PRO A 77 63.69 19.27 -11.18
C PRO A 77 63.54 19.24 -9.65
N GLN A 78 64.59 18.73 -8.99
CA GLN A 78 64.96 18.91 -7.59
C GLN A 78 65.59 20.31 -7.38
N ASP A 79 65.39 20.94 -6.22
CA ASP A 79 66.48 21.34 -5.31
C ASP A 79 66.10 22.34 -4.18
N LEU A 80 66.75 22.07 -3.04
CA LEU A 80 67.22 22.93 -1.93
C LEU A 80 66.24 23.82 -1.12
N PHE A 81 66.07 23.42 0.15
CA PHE A 81 65.62 24.26 1.26
C PHE A 81 66.81 24.95 1.93
N ASP A 82 66.76 26.28 2.04
CA ASP A 82 67.68 27.06 2.88
C ASP A 82 66.90 27.79 3.99
N ALA A 83 67.33 27.57 5.23
CA ALA A 83 66.60 27.90 6.44
C ALA A 83 67.09 29.23 7.04
N SER A 84 66.55 30.36 6.57
CA SER A 84 66.87 31.66 7.19
C SER A 84 65.78 32.74 7.12
N ASN A 85 64.54 32.43 6.70
CA ASN A 85 63.45 33.42 6.62
C ASN A 85 62.13 33.02 7.32
N LEU A 86 62.22 32.24 8.41
CA LEU A 86 61.06 31.70 9.13
C LEU A 86 60.06 32.77 9.66
N PRO A 87 60.47 33.98 10.10
CA PRO A 87 59.50 35.00 10.56
C PRO A 87 58.73 35.66 9.40
N HIS A 88 59.35 35.79 8.23
CA HIS A 88 58.75 36.41 7.05
C HIS A 88 57.80 35.45 6.32
N ILE A 89 58.13 34.15 6.31
CA ILE A 89 57.29 33.08 5.76
C ILE A 89 56.03 32.87 6.61
N ALA A 90 56.10 32.98 7.94
CA ALA A 90 54.92 32.87 8.80
C ALA A 90 53.93 34.03 8.61
N ARG A 91 54.43 35.26 8.37
CA ARG A 91 53.60 36.42 8.06
C ARG A 91 52.98 36.33 6.66
N LEU A 92 53.76 35.93 5.66
CA LEU A 92 53.26 35.64 4.31
C LEU A 92 52.27 34.48 4.30
N ALA A 93 52.47 33.43 5.10
CA ALA A 93 51.53 32.32 5.22
C ALA A 93 50.22 32.75 5.86
N ARG A 94 50.23 33.64 6.87
CA ARG A 94 49.00 34.21 7.46
C ARG A 94 48.28 35.14 6.49
N GLU A 95 49.00 35.99 5.76
CA GLU A 95 48.41 36.85 4.73
C GLU A 95 47.87 36.03 3.55
N LYS A 96 48.58 34.99 3.11
CA LYS A 96 48.16 34.06 2.06
C LYS A 96 46.98 33.21 2.50
N HIS A 97 46.95 32.76 3.77
CA HIS A 97 45.80 32.04 4.33
C HIS A 97 44.58 32.95 4.49
N LYS A 98 44.77 34.21 4.87
CA LYS A 98 43.69 35.22 4.96
C LYS A 98 43.17 35.59 3.56
N GLN A 99 44.05 35.73 2.56
CA GLN A 99 43.66 35.91 1.17
C GLN A 99 43.01 34.66 0.57
N GLU A 100 43.44 33.45 0.93
CA GLU A 100 42.77 32.21 0.54
C GLU A 100 41.42 32.06 1.21
N GLN A 101 41.27 32.46 2.48
CA GLN A 101 39.97 32.47 3.14
C GLN A 101 39.03 33.49 2.51
N LEU A 102 39.52 34.68 2.17
CA LEU A 102 38.76 35.69 1.44
C LEU A 102 38.38 35.22 0.04
N LYS A 103 39.32 34.61 -0.71
CA LYS A 103 39.04 34.00 -2.01
C LYS A 103 38.10 32.81 -1.91
N LYS A 104 38.21 31.97 -0.87
CA LYS A 104 37.28 30.87 -0.59
C LYS A 104 35.89 31.39 -0.22
N ARG A 105 35.81 32.51 0.50
CA ARG A 105 34.56 33.15 0.90
C ARG A 105 33.91 33.90 -0.26
N GLU A 106 34.70 34.54 -1.12
CA GLU A 106 34.23 35.11 -2.40
C GLU A 106 33.84 34.02 -3.40
N LEU A 107 34.58 32.91 -3.46
CA LEU A 107 34.22 31.76 -4.27
C LEU A 107 32.95 31.10 -3.72
N ALA A 108 32.81 30.96 -2.40
CA ALA A 108 31.60 30.45 -1.76
C ALA A 108 30.41 31.40 -1.99
N ASN A 109 30.63 32.72 -1.91
CA ASN A 109 29.60 33.70 -2.23
C ASN A 109 29.26 33.70 -3.72
N LYS A 110 30.24 33.54 -4.63
CA LYS A 110 30.01 33.38 -6.07
C LYS A 110 29.36 32.05 -6.42
N ILE A 111 29.66 30.97 -5.71
CA ILE A 111 29.00 29.66 -5.83
C ILE A 111 27.57 29.78 -5.30
N SER A 112 27.36 30.42 -4.15
CA SER A 112 26.04 30.61 -3.55
C SER A 112 25.17 31.54 -4.39
N SER A 113 25.73 32.61 -4.95
CA SER A 113 25.02 33.48 -5.90
C SER A 113 24.84 32.85 -7.28
N LYS A 114 25.79 32.05 -7.78
CA LYS A 114 25.56 31.18 -8.96
C LYS A 114 24.54 30.09 -8.68
N GLN A 115 24.45 29.57 -7.46
CA GLN A 115 23.44 28.59 -7.05
C GLN A 115 22.08 29.26 -6.96
N LEU A 116 21.99 30.47 -6.39
CA LEU A 116 20.78 31.29 -6.38
C LEU A 116 20.35 31.71 -7.79
N LEU A 117 21.28 32.03 -8.68
CA LEU A 117 21.02 32.26 -10.11
C LEU A 117 20.60 30.98 -10.81
N ASN A 118 21.26 29.84 -10.56
CA ASN A 118 20.84 28.52 -11.06
C ASN A 118 19.45 28.11 -10.53
N ILE A 119 19.09 28.49 -9.31
CA ILE A 119 17.77 28.25 -8.72
C ILE A 119 16.71 29.13 -9.40
N LYS A 120 17.08 30.34 -9.83
CA LYS A 120 16.19 31.27 -10.54
C LYS A 120 16.10 31.01 -12.05
N GLU A 121 17.15 30.46 -12.66
CA GLU A 121 17.27 30.29 -14.12
C GLU A 121 17.11 28.83 -14.60
N LYS A 122 17.14 27.82 -13.71
CA LYS A 122 16.78 26.45 -14.10
C LYS A 122 15.27 26.28 -14.16
N GLU A 123 14.81 25.74 -15.29
CA GLU A 123 13.57 24.99 -15.32
C GLU A 123 13.58 23.89 -14.25
N TRP A 124 12.43 23.72 -13.62
CA TRP A 124 12.19 22.95 -12.41
C TRP A 124 12.75 21.52 -12.51
N GLY A 125 13.78 21.22 -11.71
CA GLY A 125 14.14 19.85 -11.37
C GLY A 125 13.39 19.43 -10.11
N VAL A 126 12.78 18.24 -10.11
CA VAL A 126 12.16 17.62 -8.93
C VAL A 126 13.20 17.60 -7.80
N PHE A 127 13.05 18.46 -6.79
CA PHE A 127 13.93 18.45 -5.61
C PHE A 127 13.57 17.23 -4.77
N LEU A 128 14.46 16.24 -4.81
CA LEU A 128 14.35 14.99 -4.07
C LEU A 128 14.70 15.26 -2.60
N ALA A 129 13.77 14.94 -1.69
CA ALA A 129 13.83 15.27 -0.28
C ALA A 129 15.09 14.72 0.43
N ASN A 130 15.58 15.46 1.43
CA ASN A 130 16.38 14.89 2.53
C ASN A 130 15.41 14.47 3.63
N THR A 131 14.84 13.27 3.55
CA THR A 131 14.04 12.72 4.66
C THR A 131 14.97 11.98 5.63
N LYS A 132 15.07 12.44 6.88
CA LYS A 132 15.43 11.55 7.98
C LYS A 132 14.28 10.55 8.09
N SER A 133 14.41 9.37 7.51
CA SER A 133 13.41 8.32 7.66
C SER A 133 14.11 7.01 7.98
N ASN A 134 13.71 6.41 9.09
CA ASN A 134 13.88 4.99 9.34
C ASN A 134 13.01 4.25 8.32
N VAL A 135 13.50 4.13 7.08
CA VAL A 135 12.68 3.71 5.94
C VAL A 135 12.18 2.29 6.17
N GLY A 136 10.89 2.14 6.46
CA GLY A 136 10.19 0.87 6.43
C GLY A 136 10.71 -0.20 7.39
N LEU A 137 11.27 0.16 8.55
CA LEU A 137 11.88 -0.84 9.44
C LEU A 137 10.87 -1.90 9.88
N SER A 138 11.31 -3.15 9.90
CA SER A 138 10.49 -4.29 10.33
C SER A 138 10.16 -4.19 11.81
N CYS A 139 9.10 -4.86 12.25
CA CYS A 139 8.64 -4.77 13.65
C CYS A 139 9.74 -5.23 14.62
N SER A 140 10.05 -4.40 15.62
CA SER A 140 11.08 -4.71 16.64
C SER A 140 10.64 -5.82 17.60
N ALA A 141 9.33 -5.97 17.84
CA ALA A 141 8.80 -7.03 18.70
C ALA A 141 8.75 -8.37 17.96
N CYS A 142 8.29 -8.38 16.71
CA CYS A 142 8.08 -9.62 15.96
C CYS A 142 9.33 -10.12 15.25
N THR A 143 10.19 -9.20 14.78
CA THR A 143 11.33 -9.51 13.91
C THR A 143 12.61 -8.77 14.32
N PRO A 144 13.07 -8.88 15.59
CA PRO A 144 14.27 -8.18 16.08
C PRO A 144 15.55 -8.55 15.31
N ASP A 145 15.75 -9.81 14.93
CA ASP A 145 16.97 -10.29 14.25
C ASP A 145 17.04 -9.75 12.83
N SER A 146 15.92 -9.84 12.09
CA SER A 146 15.82 -9.23 10.75
C SER A 146 16.00 -7.71 10.80
N ARG A 147 15.44 -7.06 11.84
CA ARG A 147 15.52 -5.61 12.01
C ARG A 147 16.95 -5.12 12.17
N GLU A 148 17.78 -5.80 12.95
CA GLU A 148 19.18 -5.41 13.10
C GLU A 148 20.05 -5.85 11.92
N SER A 149 19.71 -6.99 11.29
CA SER A 149 20.48 -7.54 10.16
C SER A 149 20.49 -6.67 8.91
N PHE A 150 19.35 -6.06 8.56
CA PHE A 150 19.22 -5.25 7.33
C PHE A 150 19.28 -3.74 7.59
N LYS A 151 19.70 -3.35 8.78
CA LYS A 151 19.84 -1.94 9.17
C LYS A 151 21.01 -1.30 8.43
N SER A 152 20.72 -0.40 7.49
CA SER A 152 21.77 0.37 6.81
C SER A 152 22.54 1.23 7.82
N LYS A 153 23.87 1.04 7.90
CA LYS A 153 24.73 1.77 8.84
C LYS A 153 25.05 3.21 8.43
N ASP A 154 24.82 3.58 7.17
CA ASP A 154 25.04 4.92 6.64
C ASP A 154 23.96 5.25 5.58
N ASP A 155 23.69 6.55 5.34
CA ASP A 155 22.73 7.14 4.38
C ASP A 155 21.34 7.58 4.88
N ARG A 156 21.18 7.99 6.15
CA ARG A 156 19.94 8.68 6.61
C ARG A 156 19.73 10.07 5.98
N THR A 157 20.71 10.54 5.19
CA THR A 157 20.79 11.86 4.56
C THR A 157 20.96 11.78 3.05
N ALA A 158 20.90 10.59 2.45
CA ALA A 158 21.02 10.46 1.00
C ALA A 158 19.73 10.98 0.33
N MET A 159 19.90 11.88 -0.64
CA MET A 159 18.78 12.35 -1.45
C MET A 159 18.12 11.16 -2.15
N LEU A 160 16.80 11.17 -2.25
CA LEU A 160 16.08 10.16 -3.01
C LEU A 160 16.63 10.09 -4.45
N LYS A 161 16.60 8.91 -5.06
CA LYS A 161 17.13 8.69 -6.42
C LYS A 161 15.97 8.51 -7.38
N ASN A 162 15.98 9.27 -8.47
CA ASN A 162 15.07 9.00 -9.58
C ASN A 162 15.60 7.79 -10.35
N VAL A 163 14.86 6.68 -10.29
CA VAL A 163 15.22 5.43 -10.95
C VAL A 163 15.21 5.58 -12.46
N LEU A 164 14.37 6.48 -12.98
CA LEU A 164 14.35 6.78 -14.41
C LEU A 164 15.66 7.44 -14.89
N THR A 165 16.53 7.94 -14.01
CA THR A 165 17.82 8.52 -14.43
C THR A 165 19.02 7.70 -13.93
N MET A 166 18.79 6.54 -13.29
CA MET A 166 19.84 5.77 -12.62
C MET A 166 20.91 5.18 -13.52
N ARG A 167 20.58 4.91 -14.79
CA ARG A 167 21.46 4.26 -15.76
C ARG A 167 21.97 5.20 -16.84
N ASP A 168 21.95 6.52 -16.62
CA ASP A 168 22.62 7.43 -17.54
C ASP A 168 24.13 7.17 -17.51
N PRO A 169 24.72 6.68 -18.61
CA PRO A 169 26.13 6.36 -18.65
C PRO A 169 26.94 7.64 -18.48
N SER A 170 28.03 7.55 -17.73
CA SER A 170 29.02 8.62 -17.64
C SER A 170 29.53 9.00 -19.03
N LYS A 171 30.00 10.25 -19.21
CA LYS A 171 30.60 10.70 -20.49
C LYS A 171 31.75 9.79 -20.97
N ASP A 172 32.34 9.00 -20.07
CA ASP A 172 33.46 8.10 -20.32
C ASP A 172 33.05 6.73 -20.88
N SER A 173 31.74 6.42 -21.00
CA SER A 173 31.24 5.11 -21.45
C SER A 173 31.19 4.94 -22.98
N GLY A 174 31.73 5.90 -23.74
CA GLY A 174 31.74 5.90 -25.21
C GLY A 174 30.48 6.51 -25.83
N TRP A 175 30.58 6.92 -27.11
CA TRP A 175 29.52 7.68 -27.79
C TRP A 175 28.22 6.87 -27.98
N LEU A 176 28.31 5.55 -28.20
CA LEU A 176 27.13 4.69 -28.31
C LEU A 176 26.37 4.59 -26.98
N ALA A 177 27.08 4.45 -25.86
CA ALA A 177 26.42 4.47 -24.55
C ALA A 177 25.82 5.86 -24.28
N TYR A 178 26.51 6.94 -24.65
CA TYR A 178 26.02 8.30 -24.42
C TYR A 178 24.74 8.64 -25.22
N TYR A 179 24.69 8.26 -26.50
CA TYR A 179 23.52 8.55 -27.37
C TYR A 179 22.45 7.45 -27.31
N PHE A 180 22.80 6.21 -26.99
CA PHE A 180 21.90 5.04 -26.90
C PHE A 180 21.96 4.40 -25.50
N ASN A 181 21.94 5.23 -24.46
CA ASN A 181 21.99 4.83 -23.05
C ASN A 181 21.03 3.70 -22.71
N HIS A 182 19.79 3.75 -23.20
CA HIS A 182 18.77 2.77 -22.87
C HIS A 182 19.00 1.42 -23.55
N ILE A 183 19.34 1.42 -24.84
CA ILE A 183 19.66 0.18 -25.57
C ILE A 183 20.92 -0.45 -24.96
N TYR A 184 21.92 0.37 -24.66
CA TYR A 184 23.13 -0.06 -23.96
C TYR A 184 22.80 -0.69 -22.60
N ALA A 185 21.97 -0.03 -21.78
CA ALA A 185 21.53 -0.53 -20.48
C ALA A 185 20.74 -1.85 -20.54
N LEU A 186 20.02 -2.11 -21.64
CA LEU A 186 19.35 -3.39 -21.87
C LEU A 186 20.34 -4.49 -22.24
N CYS A 187 21.26 -4.18 -23.16
CA CYS A 187 22.29 -5.10 -23.60
C CYS A 187 23.24 -5.47 -22.45
N SER A 188 23.53 -4.53 -21.55
CA SER A 188 24.42 -4.74 -20.40
C SER A 188 23.77 -5.40 -19.19
N SER A 189 22.43 -5.53 -19.15
CA SER A 189 21.72 -6.12 -18.00
C SER A 189 21.98 -7.63 -17.88
N THR A 190 22.07 -8.12 -16.64
CA THR A 190 22.41 -9.51 -16.30
C THR A 190 21.41 -10.51 -16.85
N HIS A 191 21.91 -11.65 -17.32
CA HIS A 191 21.07 -12.81 -17.65
C HIS A 191 20.69 -13.53 -16.36
N HIS A 192 19.40 -13.87 -16.21
CA HIS A 192 18.92 -14.66 -15.08
C HIS A 192 18.31 -15.96 -15.57
N ASP A 193 18.57 -17.04 -14.83
CA ASP A 193 18.06 -18.36 -15.17
C ASP A 193 16.71 -18.61 -14.51
N TYR A 194 15.79 -19.11 -15.33
CA TYR A 194 14.41 -19.42 -14.98
C TYR A 194 14.11 -20.88 -15.40
N PRO A 195 14.45 -21.88 -14.56
CA PRO A 195 14.27 -23.30 -14.89
C PRO A 195 12.80 -23.70 -14.92
N SER A 196 12.39 -24.50 -15.91
CA SER A 196 11.01 -25.01 -16.00
C SER A 196 10.71 -25.96 -14.83
N VAL A 197 9.61 -25.71 -14.11
CA VAL A 197 9.13 -26.57 -13.00
C VAL A 197 7.98 -27.50 -13.41
N SER A 198 7.49 -27.40 -14.65
CA SER A 198 6.21 -27.99 -15.05
C SER A 198 6.17 -29.51 -14.99
N GLU A 199 7.27 -30.18 -15.36
CA GLU A 199 7.36 -31.65 -15.32
C GLU A 199 7.39 -32.15 -13.87
N THR A 200 8.18 -31.50 -13.01
CA THR A 200 8.25 -31.81 -11.57
C THR A 200 6.88 -31.67 -10.90
N VAL A 201 6.12 -30.64 -11.26
CA VAL A 201 4.76 -30.41 -10.72
C VAL A 201 3.81 -31.54 -11.11
N LEU A 202 3.77 -31.96 -12.38
CA LEU A 202 2.85 -33.01 -12.82
C LEU A 202 3.21 -34.40 -12.27
N ASN A 203 4.49 -34.64 -12.02
CA ASN A 203 4.99 -35.91 -11.48
C ASN A 203 4.94 -35.97 -9.94
N SER A 204 4.50 -34.91 -9.26
CA SER A 204 4.40 -34.87 -7.80
C SER A 204 3.31 -35.81 -7.29
N ASP A 205 3.61 -36.57 -6.23
CA ASP A 205 2.66 -37.48 -5.56
C ASP A 205 1.36 -36.77 -5.15
N GLN A 206 1.48 -35.56 -4.58
CA GLN A 206 0.33 -34.73 -4.21
C GLN A 206 -0.62 -34.43 -5.39
N ILE A 207 -0.09 -34.32 -6.62
CA ILE A 207 -0.91 -34.07 -7.80
C ILE A 207 -1.56 -35.35 -8.30
N GLN A 208 -0.88 -36.50 -8.21
CA GLN A 208 -1.47 -37.79 -8.53
C GLN A 208 -2.66 -38.10 -7.61
N GLU A 209 -2.50 -37.90 -6.30
CA GLU A 209 -3.59 -38.04 -5.33
C GLU A 209 -4.75 -37.07 -5.63
N ALA A 210 -4.46 -35.81 -5.96
CA ALA A 210 -5.49 -34.84 -6.32
C ALA A 210 -6.24 -35.19 -7.63
N ILE A 211 -5.58 -35.86 -8.57
CA ILE A 211 -6.19 -36.37 -9.80
C ILE A 211 -7.17 -37.50 -9.46
N GLU A 212 -6.76 -38.44 -8.60
CA GLU A 212 -7.60 -39.54 -8.14
C GLU A 212 -8.83 -39.03 -7.38
N LEU A 213 -8.65 -38.11 -6.43
CA LEU A 213 -9.75 -37.50 -5.68
C LEU A 213 -10.71 -36.74 -6.59
N SER A 214 -10.20 -35.97 -7.55
CA SER A 214 -11.06 -35.30 -8.53
C SER A 214 -11.78 -36.29 -9.45
N ALA A 215 -11.21 -37.46 -9.72
CA ALA A 215 -11.87 -38.52 -10.47
C ALA A 215 -13.01 -39.15 -9.66
N HIS A 216 -12.79 -39.42 -8.36
CA HIS A 216 -13.83 -39.93 -7.46
C HIS A 216 -15.01 -38.96 -7.33
N GLN A 217 -14.75 -37.66 -7.15
CA GLN A 217 -15.83 -36.66 -7.08
C GLN A 217 -16.66 -36.59 -8.36
N MET A 218 -16.02 -36.72 -9.53
CA MET A 218 -16.75 -36.75 -10.80
C MET A 218 -17.64 -37.98 -10.93
N LEU A 219 -17.20 -39.14 -10.42
CA LEU A 219 -18.00 -40.37 -10.41
C LEU A 219 -19.20 -40.27 -9.46
N GLU A 220 -19.00 -39.68 -8.29
CA GLU A 220 -20.07 -39.40 -7.32
C GLU A 220 -21.12 -38.45 -7.90
N ASP A 221 -20.69 -37.36 -8.56
CA ASP A 221 -21.59 -36.39 -9.18
C ASP A 221 -22.37 -37.00 -10.37
N GLU A 222 -21.80 -38.00 -11.07
CA GLU A 222 -22.46 -38.78 -12.12
C GLU A 222 -23.29 -39.96 -11.57
N GLY A 223 -23.29 -40.20 -10.25
CA GLY A 223 -24.05 -41.26 -9.59
C GLY A 223 -23.53 -42.69 -9.78
N VAL A 224 -22.26 -42.85 -10.20
CA VAL A 224 -21.63 -44.14 -10.48
C VAL A 224 -20.93 -44.67 -9.23
N LYS A 225 -21.47 -45.74 -8.62
CA LYS A 225 -20.94 -46.32 -7.36
C LYS A 225 -19.80 -47.33 -7.57
N GLU A 226 -19.84 -48.10 -8.65
CA GLU A 226 -18.82 -49.09 -9.02
C GLU A 226 -18.48 -48.93 -10.50
N PRO A 227 -17.45 -48.15 -10.85
CA PRO A 227 -17.01 -48.00 -12.24
C PRO A 227 -16.24 -49.24 -12.71
N ASP A 228 -16.45 -49.66 -13.95
CA ASP A 228 -15.57 -50.62 -14.61
C ASP A 228 -14.11 -50.10 -14.59
N GLU A 229 -13.13 -50.99 -14.46
CA GLU A 229 -11.71 -50.61 -14.37
C GLU A 229 -11.25 -49.79 -15.59
N GLN A 230 -11.74 -50.14 -16.79
CA GLN A 230 -11.49 -49.36 -18.01
C GLN A 230 -12.12 -47.97 -17.99
N PHE A 231 -13.32 -47.84 -17.42
CA PHE A 231 -14.00 -46.55 -17.28
C PHE A 231 -13.30 -45.67 -16.25
N TYR A 232 -12.91 -46.24 -15.10
CA TYR A 232 -12.14 -45.56 -14.07
C TYR A 232 -10.82 -45.01 -14.62
N GLN A 233 -10.05 -45.82 -15.36
CA GLN A 233 -8.82 -45.38 -16.02
C GLN A 233 -9.07 -44.25 -17.04
N LYS A 234 -10.21 -44.27 -17.74
CA LYS A 234 -10.58 -43.19 -18.66
C LYS A 234 -10.87 -41.87 -17.91
N VAL A 235 -11.53 -41.94 -16.75
CA VAL A 235 -11.82 -40.76 -15.91
C VAL A 235 -10.54 -40.19 -15.29
N ILE A 236 -9.62 -41.03 -14.83
CA ILE A 236 -8.29 -40.60 -14.35
C ILE A 236 -7.53 -39.91 -15.48
N ASN A 237 -7.45 -40.52 -16.67
CA ASN A 237 -6.75 -39.93 -17.81
C ASN A 237 -7.35 -38.57 -18.22
N LYS A 238 -8.67 -38.42 -18.16
CA LYS A 238 -9.37 -37.15 -18.40
C LYS A 238 -8.96 -36.09 -17.35
N ASN A 239 -8.85 -36.46 -16.08
CA ASN A 239 -8.40 -35.55 -15.01
C ASN A 239 -6.91 -35.23 -15.11
N ALA A 240 -6.05 -36.17 -15.51
CA ALA A 240 -4.63 -35.92 -15.79
C ALA A 240 -4.45 -34.94 -16.96
N GLN A 241 -5.22 -35.09 -18.05
CA GLN A 241 -5.23 -34.13 -19.16
C GLN A 241 -5.72 -32.74 -18.71
N ARG A 242 -6.75 -32.70 -17.86
CA ARG A 242 -7.24 -31.46 -17.23
C ARG A 242 -6.15 -30.83 -16.36
N ALA A 243 -5.41 -31.60 -15.58
CA ALA A 243 -4.31 -31.12 -14.76
C ALA A 243 -3.22 -30.45 -15.62
N ALA A 244 -2.78 -31.12 -16.69
CA ALA A 244 -1.83 -30.57 -17.65
C ALA A 244 -2.35 -29.31 -18.36
N ALA A 245 -3.66 -29.21 -18.63
CA ALA A 245 -4.28 -28.02 -19.21
C ALA A 245 -4.32 -26.85 -18.21
N ILE A 246 -4.65 -27.11 -16.94
CA ILE A 246 -4.62 -26.12 -15.86
C ILE A 246 -3.21 -25.57 -15.70
N LEU A 247 -2.20 -26.44 -15.59
CA LEU A 247 -0.81 -26.03 -15.43
C LEU A 247 -0.31 -25.23 -16.63
N ARG A 248 -0.56 -25.66 -17.87
CA ARG A 248 -0.23 -24.89 -19.08
C ARG A 248 -0.89 -23.52 -19.09
N GLY A 249 -2.14 -23.45 -18.61
CA GLY A 249 -2.88 -22.19 -18.47
C GLY A 249 -2.35 -21.27 -17.36
N MET A 250 -1.56 -21.78 -16.42
CA MET A 250 -1.05 -21.06 -15.25
C MET A 250 0.41 -20.65 -15.39
N GLN A 251 1.26 -21.57 -15.86
CA GLN A 251 2.72 -21.46 -15.87
C GLN A 251 3.25 -20.22 -16.58
N THR A 252 4.40 -19.74 -16.09
CA THR A 252 5.17 -18.67 -16.74
C THR A 252 6.02 -19.22 -17.90
N THR A 253 6.45 -18.35 -18.81
CA THR A 253 7.38 -18.71 -19.91
C THR A 253 8.44 -17.63 -20.04
N VAL A 254 9.14 -17.32 -18.94
CA VAL A 254 10.06 -16.18 -18.85
C VAL A 254 11.10 -16.23 -19.96
N ASN A 255 11.24 -15.12 -20.68
CA ASN A 255 12.23 -14.96 -21.71
C ASN A 255 13.01 -13.67 -21.47
N ASN A 256 14.32 -13.79 -21.22
CA ASN A 256 15.19 -12.66 -20.89
C ASN A 256 15.16 -11.54 -21.96
N LEU A 257 15.07 -11.88 -23.25
CA LEU A 257 15.03 -10.87 -24.31
C LEU A 257 13.70 -10.10 -24.28
N VAL A 258 12.58 -10.82 -24.16
CA VAL A 258 11.25 -10.19 -24.10
C VAL A 258 11.11 -9.34 -22.84
N PHE A 259 11.59 -9.84 -21.71
CA PHE A 259 11.66 -9.10 -20.45
C PHE A 259 12.40 -7.76 -20.61
N LYS A 260 13.58 -7.80 -21.25
CA LYS A 260 14.36 -6.59 -21.56
C LYS A 260 13.60 -5.60 -22.46
N ILE A 261 12.99 -6.08 -23.55
CA ILE A 261 12.24 -5.22 -24.48
C ILE A 261 11.03 -4.58 -23.80
N VAL A 262 10.27 -5.36 -23.02
CA VAL A 262 9.10 -4.84 -22.29
C VAL A 262 9.53 -3.83 -21.23
N GLY A 263 10.61 -4.09 -20.49
CA GLY A 263 11.18 -3.14 -19.54
C GLY A 263 11.59 -1.82 -20.18
N TRP A 264 12.24 -1.85 -21.35
CA TRP A 264 12.57 -0.63 -22.11
C TRP A 264 11.34 0.16 -22.51
N PHE A 265 10.32 -0.54 -23.01
CA PHE A 265 9.07 0.09 -23.41
C PHE A 265 8.35 0.73 -22.21
N ALA A 266 8.25 0.00 -21.09
CA ALA A 266 7.69 0.49 -19.83
C ALA A 266 8.44 1.72 -19.34
N TYR A 267 9.78 1.70 -19.34
CA TYR A 267 10.61 2.83 -18.99
C TYR A 267 10.30 4.07 -19.84
N LYS A 268 10.20 3.93 -21.17
CA LYS A 268 9.93 5.05 -22.08
C LYS A 268 8.53 5.65 -21.84
N ILE A 269 7.53 4.80 -21.60
CA ILE A 269 6.16 5.24 -21.28
C ILE A 269 6.14 6.00 -19.95
N LEU A 270 6.70 5.40 -18.90
CA LEU A 270 6.66 5.98 -17.55
C LEU A 270 7.46 7.28 -17.46
N SER A 271 8.60 7.38 -18.17
CA SER A 271 9.39 8.61 -18.27
C SER A 271 8.68 9.75 -18.99
N ARG A 272 7.60 9.46 -19.71
CA ARG A 272 6.79 10.48 -20.38
C ARG A 272 5.54 10.88 -19.58
N ALA A 273 4.94 9.92 -18.89
CA ALA A 273 3.75 10.15 -18.07
C ALA A 273 4.05 10.80 -16.70
N PHE A 274 5.19 10.44 -16.09
CA PHE A 274 5.58 10.88 -14.76
C PHE A 274 6.81 11.78 -14.81
N SER A 275 6.88 12.72 -13.87
CA SER A 275 8.06 13.58 -13.64
C SER A 275 9.27 12.80 -13.14
N GLY A 276 9.02 11.67 -12.49
CA GLY A 276 10.06 10.79 -11.95
C GLY A 276 9.46 9.57 -11.27
N MET A 277 10.29 8.55 -11.11
CA MET A 277 10.02 7.40 -10.25
C MET A 277 11.09 7.38 -9.17
N VAL A 278 10.69 7.60 -7.93
CA VAL A 278 11.62 7.91 -6.85
C VAL A 278 11.65 6.80 -5.82
N MET A 279 12.87 6.44 -5.42
CA MET A 279 13.17 5.41 -4.42
C MET A 279 14.32 5.88 -3.52
N HIS A 280 14.37 5.39 -2.28
CA HIS A 280 15.46 5.72 -1.37
C HIS A 280 16.70 4.83 -1.64
N PRO A 281 17.92 5.38 -1.77
CA PRO A 281 19.13 4.58 -2.06
C PRO A 281 19.41 3.47 -1.05
N SER A 282 19.10 3.68 0.23
CA SER A 282 19.30 2.64 1.27
C SER A 282 18.44 1.40 1.03
N GLN A 283 17.29 1.53 0.35
CA GLN A 283 16.42 0.40 0.03
C GLN A 283 17.11 -0.52 -1.00
N ILE A 284 17.87 0.04 -1.93
CA ILE A 284 18.65 -0.74 -2.91
C ILE A 284 19.68 -1.61 -2.17
N LYS A 285 20.49 -0.99 -1.31
CA LYS A 285 21.51 -1.69 -0.50
C LYS A 285 20.91 -2.78 0.38
N MET A 286 19.74 -2.50 0.94
CA MET A 286 18.98 -3.45 1.76
C MET A 286 18.49 -4.65 0.94
N LEU A 287 17.98 -4.43 -0.27
CA LEU A 287 17.62 -5.50 -1.18
C LEU A 287 18.86 -6.31 -1.62
N GLU A 288 20.01 -5.66 -1.83
CA GLU A 288 21.28 -6.33 -2.16
C GLU A 288 21.72 -7.26 -1.02
N ALA A 289 21.62 -6.79 0.23
CA ALA A 289 21.87 -7.62 1.41
C ALA A 289 20.88 -8.79 1.53
N ALA A 290 19.61 -8.60 1.18
CA ALA A 290 18.61 -9.67 1.15
C ALA A 290 18.94 -10.72 0.08
N LYS A 291 19.31 -10.28 -1.13
CA LYS A 291 19.75 -11.16 -2.23
C LYS A 291 20.96 -12.00 -1.84
N ALA A 292 21.90 -11.42 -1.09
CA ALA A 292 23.10 -12.12 -0.63
C ALA A 292 22.81 -13.30 0.32
N ARG A 293 21.63 -13.37 0.95
CA ARG A 293 21.23 -14.51 1.79
C ARG A 293 20.85 -15.75 1.00
N GLY A 294 20.59 -15.64 -0.31
CA GLY A 294 20.19 -16.77 -1.16
C GLY A 294 18.80 -17.36 -0.85
N LEU A 295 18.00 -16.70 -0.01
CA LEU A 295 16.63 -17.10 0.31
C LEU A 295 15.63 -16.59 -0.73
N PRO A 296 14.49 -17.28 -0.94
CA PRO A 296 13.41 -16.76 -1.78
C PRO A 296 12.83 -15.48 -1.19
N ILE A 297 12.72 -14.44 -2.02
CA ILE A 297 12.13 -13.15 -1.68
C ILE A 297 10.69 -13.11 -2.18
N VAL A 298 9.78 -12.68 -1.30
CA VAL A 298 8.35 -12.52 -1.59
C VAL A 298 8.00 -11.04 -1.47
N TYR A 299 7.72 -10.41 -2.60
CA TYR A 299 7.34 -9.01 -2.70
C TYR A 299 5.83 -8.84 -2.51
N LEU A 300 5.44 -7.99 -1.57
CA LEU A 300 4.05 -7.82 -1.12
C LEU A 300 3.61 -6.36 -1.25
N PRO A 301 3.37 -5.88 -2.48
CA PRO A 301 2.84 -4.54 -2.70
C PRO A 301 1.37 -4.39 -2.30
N LEU A 302 1.00 -3.18 -1.86
CA LEU A 302 -0.40 -2.71 -1.92
C LEU A 302 -0.78 -2.38 -3.36
N HIS A 303 -2.06 -2.53 -3.70
CA HIS A 303 -2.53 -2.36 -5.07
C HIS A 303 -3.40 -1.12 -5.22
N ARG A 304 -2.90 -0.11 -5.93
CA ARG A 304 -3.58 1.15 -6.26
C ARG A 304 -3.87 1.30 -7.74
N SER A 305 -2.98 0.85 -8.61
CA SER A 305 -3.09 1.01 -10.06
C SER A 305 -2.61 -0.20 -10.85
N HIS A 306 -3.09 -0.35 -12.08
CA HIS A 306 -2.50 -1.30 -13.03
C HIS A 306 -1.02 -1.05 -13.34
N LEU A 307 -0.49 0.13 -13.00
CA LEU A 307 0.93 0.40 -13.16
C LEU A 307 1.79 -0.27 -12.09
N ASP A 308 1.22 -0.70 -10.96
CA ASP A 308 2.00 -1.17 -9.81
C ASP A 308 2.92 -2.36 -10.16
N TYR A 309 2.38 -3.39 -10.81
CA TYR A 309 3.15 -4.58 -11.19
C TYR A 309 4.17 -4.29 -12.32
N ILE A 310 3.91 -3.30 -13.17
CA ILE A 310 4.87 -2.85 -14.18
C ILE A 310 6.03 -2.12 -13.48
N THR A 311 5.68 -1.27 -12.53
CA THR A 311 6.61 -0.43 -11.78
C THR A 311 7.57 -1.26 -10.93
N VAL A 312 7.07 -2.22 -10.15
CA VAL A 312 7.93 -3.09 -9.31
C VAL A 312 8.86 -3.92 -10.18
N ALA A 313 8.35 -4.56 -11.24
CA ALA A 313 9.16 -5.33 -12.16
C ALA A 313 10.25 -4.48 -12.84
N LEU A 314 9.90 -3.27 -13.30
CA LEU A 314 10.85 -2.34 -13.90
C LEU A 314 11.91 -1.88 -12.90
N LEU A 315 11.53 -1.58 -11.66
CA LEU A 315 12.45 -1.17 -10.60
C LEU A 315 13.49 -2.24 -10.34
N LEU A 316 13.04 -3.48 -10.14
CA LEU A 316 13.92 -4.65 -9.91
C LEU A 316 14.85 -4.88 -11.11
N GLN A 317 14.34 -4.70 -12.33
CA GLN A 317 15.16 -4.75 -13.53
C GLN A 317 16.23 -3.65 -13.56
N CYS A 318 15.88 -2.40 -13.20
CA CYS A 318 16.80 -1.27 -13.18
C CYS A 318 17.95 -1.45 -12.19
N ILE A 319 17.75 -2.22 -11.12
CA ILE A 319 18.78 -2.56 -10.12
C ILE A 319 19.46 -3.93 -10.36
N ASP A 320 19.23 -4.58 -11.51
CA ASP A 320 19.78 -5.91 -11.88
C ASP A 320 19.43 -7.03 -10.86
N PHE A 321 18.17 -7.04 -10.45
CA PHE A 321 17.56 -8.12 -9.67
C PHE A 321 16.81 -9.09 -10.58
N LYS A 322 16.78 -10.36 -10.15
CA LYS A 322 15.96 -11.39 -10.80
C LYS A 322 14.50 -10.96 -10.66
N ALA A 323 13.81 -10.84 -11.79
CA ALA A 323 12.39 -10.49 -11.81
C ALA A 323 11.57 -11.55 -11.08
N PRO A 324 10.59 -11.15 -10.26
CA PRO A 324 9.72 -12.07 -9.55
C PRO A 324 8.66 -12.67 -10.50
N LEU A 325 8.11 -13.81 -10.10
CA LEU A 325 6.91 -14.34 -10.72
C LEU A 325 5.69 -13.62 -10.15
N VAL A 326 4.92 -12.97 -11.02
CA VAL A 326 3.80 -12.11 -10.62
C VAL A 326 2.48 -12.87 -10.73
N ALA A 327 1.70 -12.91 -9.66
CA ALA A 327 0.36 -13.49 -9.68
C ALA A 327 -0.61 -12.59 -10.47
N ALA A 328 -1.04 -13.03 -11.65
CA ALA A 328 -1.93 -12.28 -12.53
C ALA A 328 -3.34 -12.90 -12.58
N GLY A 329 -4.38 -12.06 -12.60
CA GLY A 329 -5.76 -12.52 -12.79
C GLY A 329 -6.01 -13.02 -14.21
N ASP A 330 -6.87 -14.03 -14.36
CA ASP A 330 -7.31 -14.55 -15.66
C ASP A 330 -8.02 -13.53 -16.57
N ASN A 331 -8.52 -12.43 -16.01
CA ASN A 331 -9.06 -11.29 -16.76
C ASN A 331 -8.02 -10.59 -17.64
N LEU A 332 -6.72 -10.85 -17.44
CA LEU A 332 -5.63 -10.33 -18.27
C LEU A 332 -5.20 -11.32 -19.38
N LYS A 333 -5.87 -12.48 -19.51
CA LYS A 333 -5.59 -13.48 -20.56
C LYS A 333 -6.15 -13.05 -21.90
N VAL A 334 -5.42 -12.17 -22.55
CA VAL A 334 -5.76 -11.67 -23.88
C VAL A 334 -4.62 -12.00 -24.83
N PRO A 335 -4.90 -12.40 -26.08
CA PRO A 335 -3.88 -12.57 -27.10
C PRO A 335 -2.89 -11.38 -27.15
N ILE A 336 -1.60 -11.65 -27.30
CA ILE A 336 -0.48 -10.68 -27.23
C ILE A 336 -0.15 -10.21 -25.80
N LEU A 337 -1.11 -9.68 -25.05
CA LEU A 337 -0.86 -9.21 -23.68
C LEU A 337 -0.47 -10.38 -22.77
N GLU A 338 -1.20 -11.48 -22.85
CA GLU A 338 -0.89 -12.73 -22.14
C GLU A 338 0.50 -13.22 -22.51
N TRP A 339 0.84 -13.23 -23.80
CA TRP A 339 2.16 -13.65 -24.26
C TRP A 339 3.26 -12.76 -23.64
N ALA A 340 3.09 -11.43 -23.70
CA ALA A 340 4.06 -10.51 -23.12
C ALA A 340 4.19 -10.70 -21.60
N LEU A 341 3.08 -10.77 -20.88
CA LEU A 341 3.06 -10.96 -19.43
C LEU A 341 3.68 -12.30 -19.01
N ARG A 342 3.36 -13.41 -19.68
CA ARG A 342 3.97 -14.72 -19.40
C ARG A 342 5.48 -14.70 -19.60
N ASN A 343 5.95 -14.02 -20.63
CA ASN A 343 7.39 -13.86 -20.89
C ASN A 343 8.09 -12.91 -19.90
N ASN A 344 7.32 -12.15 -19.12
CA ASN A 344 7.80 -11.25 -18.07
C ASN A 344 7.61 -11.80 -16.65
N GLY A 345 7.29 -13.09 -16.49
CA GLY A 345 7.15 -13.70 -15.16
C GLY A 345 5.71 -13.81 -14.64
N ALA A 346 4.69 -13.37 -15.38
CA ALA A 346 3.32 -13.52 -14.94
C ALA A 346 2.88 -15.00 -14.95
N PHE A 347 2.30 -15.46 -13.84
CA PHE A 347 1.58 -16.73 -13.76
C PHE A 347 0.11 -16.45 -13.46
N PHE A 348 -0.79 -17.15 -14.16
CA PHE A 348 -2.20 -16.76 -14.19
C PHE A 348 -3.07 -17.56 -13.25
N ILE A 349 -3.84 -16.86 -12.43
CA ILE A 349 -4.75 -17.41 -11.42
C ILE A 349 -6.20 -17.04 -11.74
N LYS A 350 -7.13 -17.98 -11.58
CA LYS A 350 -8.57 -17.73 -11.63
C LYS A 350 -9.00 -16.81 -10.50
N ARG A 351 -9.79 -15.77 -10.81
CA ARG A 351 -10.27 -14.81 -9.80
C ARG A 351 -11.32 -15.40 -8.86
N ARG A 352 -12.07 -16.41 -9.32
CA ARG A 352 -13.00 -17.23 -8.51
C ARG A 352 -12.58 -18.68 -8.65
N ILE A 353 -12.28 -19.31 -7.52
CA ILE A 353 -11.91 -20.73 -7.43
C ILE A 353 -13.17 -21.59 -7.25
N ASP A 354 -14.33 -20.95 -7.05
CA ASP A 354 -15.62 -21.60 -6.87
C ASP A 354 -16.28 -21.86 -8.24
N PRO A 355 -16.44 -23.14 -8.67
CA PRO A 355 -17.30 -23.49 -9.78
C PRO A 355 -18.78 -23.28 -9.41
N VAL A 356 -19.60 -23.29 -10.46
CA VAL A 356 -21.05 -23.06 -10.50
C VAL A 356 -21.85 -23.95 -9.52
N THR A 357 -21.24 -25.00 -8.97
CA THR A 357 -21.84 -26.00 -8.09
C THR A 357 -21.59 -25.77 -6.58
N GLY A 358 -20.94 -24.66 -6.19
CA GLY A 358 -20.70 -24.34 -4.77
C GLY A 358 -19.59 -25.17 -4.09
N ARG A 359 -18.91 -26.08 -4.80
CA ARG A 359 -17.78 -26.87 -4.29
C ARG A 359 -16.45 -26.42 -4.91
N LYS A 360 -15.44 -26.11 -4.11
CA LYS A 360 -14.12 -25.63 -4.59
C LYS A 360 -13.42 -26.63 -5.51
N ASP A 361 -12.81 -26.16 -6.61
CA ASP A 361 -12.04 -27.00 -7.54
C ASP A 361 -10.73 -27.51 -6.87
N ILE A 362 -10.76 -28.75 -6.36
CA ILE A 362 -9.65 -29.37 -5.62
C ILE A 362 -8.41 -29.50 -6.49
N LEU A 363 -8.58 -29.98 -7.73
CA LEU A 363 -7.48 -30.21 -8.67
C LEU A 363 -6.76 -28.90 -9.00
N TYR A 364 -7.52 -27.82 -9.26
CA TYR A 364 -6.94 -26.51 -9.53
C TYR A 364 -6.09 -25.98 -8.36
N ARG A 365 -6.59 -26.14 -7.12
CA ARG A 365 -5.89 -25.71 -5.91
C ARG A 365 -4.63 -26.51 -5.67
N ALA A 366 -4.68 -27.83 -5.80
CA ALA A 366 -3.52 -28.70 -5.67
C ALA A 366 -2.40 -28.29 -6.66
N ILE A 367 -2.75 -28.05 -7.93
CA ILE A 367 -1.79 -27.65 -8.96
C ILE A 367 -1.17 -26.29 -8.66
N LEU A 368 -1.96 -25.30 -8.24
CA LEU A 368 -1.42 -23.98 -7.89
C LEU A 368 -0.52 -24.06 -6.64
N CYS A 369 -0.86 -24.91 -5.66
CA CYS A 369 -0.01 -25.17 -4.49
C CYS A 369 1.35 -25.73 -4.91
N ALA A 370 1.33 -26.83 -5.68
CA ALA A 370 2.53 -27.51 -6.13
C ALA A 370 3.37 -26.61 -7.03
N TYR A 371 2.75 -25.88 -7.96
CA TYR A 371 3.45 -24.96 -8.85
C TYR A 371 4.20 -23.86 -8.08
N MET A 372 3.55 -23.17 -7.14
CA MET A 372 4.22 -22.14 -6.34
C MET A 372 5.31 -22.72 -5.44
N THR A 373 5.06 -23.89 -4.86
CA THR A 373 6.00 -24.60 -4.00
C THR A 373 7.27 -25.00 -4.77
N GLU A 374 7.12 -25.58 -5.97
CA GLU A 374 8.25 -25.92 -6.84
C GLU A 374 8.97 -24.68 -7.37
N CYS A 375 8.26 -23.57 -7.63
CA CYS A 375 8.91 -22.30 -7.96
C CYS A 375 9.79 -21.79 -6.81
N LEU A 376 9.32 -21.87 -5.56
CA LEU A 376 10.11 -21.46 -4.40
C LEU A 376 11.35 -22.36 -4.22
N LYS A 377 11.20 -23.68 -4.37
CA LYS A 377 12.33 -24.63 -4.36
C LYS A 377 13.37 -24.32 -5.44
N ALA A 378 12.91 -23.94 -6.62
CA ALA A 378 13.78 -23.57 -7.75
C ALA A 378 14.41 -22.16 -7.61
N GLY A 379 14.26 -21.49 -6.47
CA GLY A 379 14.86 -20.18 -6.20
C GLY A 379 14.22 -19.04 -6.99
N TYR A 380 12.93 -19.14 -7.29
CA TYR A 380 12.16 -18.02 -7.82
C TYR A 380 11.77 -17.05 -6.70
N HIS A 381 11.71 -15.76 -7.05
CA HIS A 381 11.05 -14.75 -6.22
C HIS A 381 9.58 -14.66 -6.63
N LEU A 382 8.71 -14.31 -5.70
CA LEU A 382 7.28 -14.18 -5.96
C LEU A 382 6.82 -12.74 -5.71
N GLU A 383 5.84 -12.29 -6.47
CA GLU A 383 5.14 -11.02 -6.26
C GLU A 383 3.63 -11.24 -6.35
N PHE A 384 2.90 -10.78 -5.34
CA PHE A 384 1.44 -10.74 -5.39
C PHE A 384 0.87 -9.67 -4.46
N PHE A 385 -0.29 -9.16 -4.85
CA PHE A 385 -1.01 -8.15 -4.07
C PHE A 385 -1.79 -8.82 -2.94
N ILE A 386 -1.36 -8.58 -1.70
CA ILE A 386 -1.94 -9.23 -0.52
C ILE A 386 -3.41 -8.83 -0.27
N GLU A 387 -3.84 -7.68 -0.79
CA GLU A 387 -5.23 -7.19 -0.77
C GLU A 387 -6.15 -7.96 -1.77
N GLY A 388 -5.56 -8.67 -2.73
CA GLY A 388 -6.25 -9.42 -3.79
C GLY A 388 -6.88 -8.56 -4.90
N GLY A 389 -6.81 -7.23 -4.81
CA GLY A 389 -7.29 -6.32 -5.85
C GLY A 389 -7.00 -4.86 -5.54
N ARG A 390 -7.16 -3.99 -6.54
CA ARG A 390 -6.95 -2.54 -6.39
C ARG A 390 -7.92 -1.92 -5.41
N THR A 391 -7.41 -1.05 -4.54
CA THR A 391 -8.26 -0.17 -3.72
C THR A 391 -9.04 0.80 -4.60
N ARG A 392 -10.31 1.02 -4.24
CA ARG A 392 -11.21 1.98 -4.90
C ARG A 392 -11.53 3.20 -4.03
N THR A 393 -11.03 3.19 -2.80
CA THR A 393 -11.22 4.26 -1.81
C THR A 393 -9.90 4.93 -1.43
N GLY A 394 -8.75 4.38 -1.84
CA GLY A 394 -7.42 4.87 -1.45
C GLY A 394 -6.95 4.38 -0.07
N LYS A 395 -7.84 3.70 0.68
CA LYS A 395 -7.53 3.01 1.94
C LYS A 395 -6.98 1.61 1.69
N PRO A 396 -6.13 1.07 2.59
CA PRO A 396 -5.77 -0.34 2.53
C PRO A 396 -7.00 -1.22 2.69
N VAL A 397 -7.04 -2.32 1.94
CA VAL A 397 -8.10 -3.32 1.98
C VAL A 397 -7.68 -4.46 2.90
N ILE A 398 -8.65 -5.10 3.56
CA ILE A 398 -8.40 -6.30 4.36
C ILE A 398 -7.71 -7.37 3.50
N PRO A 399 -6.59 -7.94 3.98
CA PRO A 399 -5.80 -8.88 3.21
C PRO A 399 -6.53 -10.19 2.92
N LYS A 400 -6.12 -10.86 1.84
CA LYS A 400 -6.53 -12.21 1.46
C LYS A 400 -5.34 -13.15 1.53
N GLY A 401 -5.32 -13.98 2.58
CA GLY A 401 -4.20 -14.87 2.89
C GLY A 401 -3.97 -16.06 1.95
N GLY A 402 -4.80 -16.28 0.93
CA GLY A 402 -4.79 -17.55 0.17
C GLY A 402 -3.49 -17.90 -0.57
N LEU A 403 -2.74 -16.91 -1.09
CA LEU A 403 -1.41 -17.18 -1.69
C LEU A 403 -0.31 -17.23 -0.64
N LEU A 404 -0.46 -16.44 0.42
CA LEU A 404 0.48 -16.43 1.55
C LEU A 404 0.44 -17.76 2.30
N SER A 405 -0.74 -18.38 2.46
CA SER A 405 -0.88 -19.68 3.11
C SER A 405 -0.05 -20.76 2.40
N ILE A 406 0.08 -20.71 1.07
CA ILE A 406 0.90 -21.67 0.31
C ILE A 406 2.38 -21.55 0.71
N ILE A 407 2.86 -20.33 0.95
CA ILE A 407 4.26 -20.07 1.35
C ILE A 407 4.49 -20.52 2.80
N VAL A 408 3.54 -20.22 3.68
CA VAL A 408 3.57 -20.65 5.09
C VAL A 408 3.52 -22.18 5.18
N ASP A 409 2.66 -22.83 4.39
CA ASP A 409 2.56 -24.29 4.30
C ASP A 409 3.87 -24.91 3.76
N ALA A 410 4.51 -24.28 2.76
CA ALA A 410 5.80 -24.73 2.24
C ALA A 410 6.91 -24.65 3.31
N TYR A 411 6.89 -23.62 4.17
CA TYR A 411 7.79 -23.52 5.31
C TYR A 411 7.52 -24.63 6.36
N PHE A 412 6.27 -24.84 6.76
CA PHE A 412 5.93 -25.88 7.74
C PHE A 412 6.23 -27.30 7.25
N LYS A 413 6.07 -27.55 5.94
CA LYS A 413 6.44 -28.84 5.31
C LYS A 413 7.96 -29.02 5.16
N GLY A 414 8.78 -28.04 5.54
CA GLY A 414 10.24 -28.07 5.38
C GLY A 414 10.69 -28.04 3.92
N THR A 415 9.81 -27.63 3.01
CA THR A 415 10.13 -27.50 1.58
C THR A 415 11.08 -26.33 1.34
N ILE A 416 10.88 -25.24 2.07
CA ILE A 416 11.78 -24.10 2.13
C ILE A 416 12.24 -23.93 3.58
N GLU A 417 13.50 -23.59 3.79
CA GLU A 417 14.00 -23.34 5.15
C GLU A 417 13.43 -22.03 5.72
N ASP A 418 13.33 -21.01 4.87
CA ASP A 418 12.81 -19.68 5.20
C ASP A 418 12.49 -18.91 3.91
N ALA A 419 11.75 -17.80 4.03
CA ALA A 419 11.51 -16.83 2.99
C ALA A 419 11.63 -15.41 3.53
N LEU A 420 12.13 -14.48 2.72
CA LEU A 420 12.18 -13.06 3.07
C LEU A 420 10.93 -12.36 2.54
N LEU A 421 10.10 -11.86 3.44
CA LEU A 421 8.91 -11.08 3.11
C LEU A 421 9.31 -9.61 2.98
N VAL A 422 8.95 -8.98 1.86
CA VAL A 422 9.27 -7.58 1.55
C VAL A 422 7.97 -6.81 1.29
N PRO A 423 7.45 -6.07 2.29
CA PRO A 423 6.32 -5.17 2.08
C PRO A 423 6.73 -4.03 1.13
N ILE A 424 5.84 -3.64 0.23
CA ILE A 424 6.10 -2.54 -0.72
C ILE A 424 4.94 -1.54 -0.67
N SER A 425 5.29 -0.26 -0.57
CA SER A 425 4.34 0.85 -0.62
C SER A 425 4.57 1.67 -1.89
N ILE A 426 3.51 1.86 -2.67
CA ILE A 426 3.53 2.64 -3.90
C ILE A 426 2.51 3.77 -3.76
N ASN A 427 2.90 5.00 -4.08
CA ASN A 427 1.96 6.11 -4.16
C ASN A 427 2.27 7.06 -5.32
N TYR A 428 1.23 7.76 -5.77
CA TYR A 428 1.24 8.63 -6.94
C TYR A 428 0.74 10.02 -6.53
N ASP A 429 1.29 11.09 -7.10
CA ASP A 429 0.66 12.41 -6.93
C ASP A 429 -0.74 12.43 -7.58
N ARG A 430 -0.87 11.92 -8.81
CA ARG A 430 -2.17 11.76 -9.48
C ARG A 430 -2.35 10.32 -9.93
N LEU A 431 -3.50 9.73 -9.60
CA LEU A 431 -3.81 8.38 -10.04
C LEU A 431 -4.15 8.36 -11.54
N VAL A 432 -3.66 7.33 -12.23
CA VAL A 432 -3.92 7.12 -13.67
C VAL A 432 -5.30 6.53 -13.93
N ASP A 433 -5.79 5.69 -13.03
CA ASP A 433 -7.01 4.92 -13.19
C ASP A 433 -8.25 5.70 -12.69
N GLY A 434 -9.18 6.10 -13.57
CA GLY A 434 -10.34 6.95 -13.22
C GLY A 434 -11.70 6.23 -13.06
N ASN A 435 -11.78 4.91 -13.26
CA ASN A 435 -13.07 4.21 -13.29
C ASN A 435 -13.68 3.93 -11.90
N PHE A 436 -12.94 4.16 -10.81
CA PHE A 436 -13.39 3.81 -9.47
C PHE A 436 -14.56 4.68 -8.98
N THR A 437 -14.61 5.95 -9.38
CA THR A 437 -15.67 6.86 -8.94
C THR A 437 -17.05 6.41 -9.42
N ARG A 438 -17.15 5.89 -10.64
CA ARG A 438 -18.40 5.32 -11.18
C ARG A 438 -18.86 4.11 -10.38
N GLU A 439 -17.92 3.22 -10.04
CA GLU A 439 -18.18 2.04 -9.19
C GLU A 439 -18.67 2.48 -7.79
N GLN A 440 -18.07 3.52 -7.19
CA GLN A 440 -18.52 4.08 -5.91
C GLN A 440 -19.92 4.71 -5.96
N LEU A 441 -20.36 5.19 -7.14
CA LEU A 441 -21.69 5.77 -7.33
C LEU A 441 -22.78 4.74 -7.65
N GLY A 442 -22.46 3.44 -7.57
CA GLY A 442 -23.42 2.35 -7.76
C GLY A 442 -23.56 1.87 -9.21
N GLU A 443 -22.72 2.36 -10.11
CA GLU A 443 -22.70 1.85 -11.48
C GLU A 443 -22.08 0.44 -11.54
N PRO A 444 -22.57 -0.44 -12.43
CA PRO A 444 -22.05 -1.78 -12.54
C PRO A 444 -20.57 -1.76 -12.95
N LYS A 445 -19.78 -2.63 -12.31
CA LYS A 445 -18.37 -2.80 -12.64
C LYS A 445 -18.24 -3.20 -14.12
N GLN A 446 -17.66 -2.30 -14.90
CA GLN A 446 -17.33 -2.58 -16.29
C GLN A 446 -16.10 -3.50 -16.33
N PRO A 447 -16.15 -4.66 -17.00
CA PRO A 447 -14.95 -5.43 -17.26
C PRO A 447 -13.99 -4.56 -18.09
N GLU A 448 -12.76 -4.42 -17.63
CA GLU A 448 -11.78 -3.59 -18.32
C GLU A 448 -11.47 -4.22 -19.68
N THR A 449 -11.83 -3.51 -20.75
CA THR A 449 -11.47 -3.93 -22.10
C THR A 449 -10.04 -3.51 -22.38
N LEU A 450 -9.31 -4.33 -23.14
CA LEU A 450 -7.91 -4.05 -23.51
C LEU A 450 -7.74 -2.72 -24.19
N TRP A 451 -8.67 -2.39 -25.07
CA TRP A 451 -8.66 -1.11 -25.74
C TRP A 451 -8.87 0.02 -24.74
N GLY A 452 -9.70 -0.18 -23.71
CA GLY A 452 -9.83 0.74 -22.58
C GLY A 452 -8.53 0.91 -21.79
N THR A 453 -7.84 -0.17 -21.43
CA THR A 453 -6.56 -0.12 -20.69
C THR A 453 -5.44 0.47 -21.54
N ILE A 454 -5.31 0.06 -22.80
CA ILE A 454 -4.31 0.57 -23.73
C ILE A 454 -4.58 2.04 -24.05
N SER A 455 -5.84 2.41 -24.34
CA SER A 455 -6.24 3.81 -24.54
C SER A 455 -5.99 4.66 -23.29
N ALA A 456 -6.24 4.11 -22.09
CA ALA A 456 -5.89 4.77 -20.84
C ALA A 456 -4.37 5.00 -20.76
N ILE A 457 -3.54 3.98 -21.00
CA ILE A 457 -2.08 4.11 -21.05
C ILE A 457 -1.63 5.13 -22.11
N PHE A 458 -2.26 5.18 -23.30
CA PHE A 458 -1.95 6.19 -24.32
C PHE A 458 -2.38 7.60 -23.91
N LYS A 459 -3.54 7.75 -23.26
CA LYS A 459 -3.99 9.01 -22.66
C LYS A 459 -3.06 9.43 -21.51
N THR A 460 -2.49 8.46 -20.81
CA THR A 460 -1.52 8.65 -19.74
C THR A 460 -0.21 9.25 -20.28
N ILE A 461 0.24 8.84 -21.47
CA ILE A 461 1.41 9.41 -22.14
C ILE A 461 1.21 10.91 -22.48
N THR A 462 -0.04 11.36 -22.63
CA THR A 462 -0.38 12.76 -22.95
C THR A 462 -0.61 13.65 -21.73
N SER A 463 -0.68 13.08 -20.52
CA SER A 463 -1.08 13.79 -19.31
C SER A 463 0.06 13.80 -18.28
N PHE A 464 0.15 14.87 -17.48
CA PHE A 464 1.19 15.03 -16.46
C PHE A 464 0.68 14.51 -15.10
N TYR A 465 1.18 13.35 -14.66
CA TYR A 465 0.72 12.69 -13.41
C TYR A 465 1.57 12.99 -12.18
N GLY A 466 2.54 13.90 -12.30
CA GLY A 466 3.43 14.26 -11.20
C GLY A 466 4.46 13.15 -10.91
N LEU A 467 4.76 12.94 -9.64
CA LEU A 467 5.76 11.98 -9.17
C LEU A 467 5.13 10.63 -8.81
N MET A 468 5.87 9.55 -9.10
CA MET A 468 5.60 8.23 -8.55
C MET A 468 6.66 7.89 -7.51
N ARG A 469 6.22 7.48 -6.32
CA ARG A 469 7.12 7.07 -5.24
C ARG A 469 6.91 5.62 -4.88
N VAL A 470 8.01 4.89 -4.82
CA VAL A 470 8.03 3.46 -4.47
C VAL A 470 9.00 3.26 -3.35
N ASP A 471 8.51 2.69 -2.26
CA ASP A 471 9.28 2.42 -1.08
C ASP A 471 9.21 0.91 -0.76
N PHE A 472 10.37 0.26 -0.80
CA PHE A 472 10.54 -1.10 -0.29
C PHE A 472 10.77 -1.02 1.21
N ASN A 473 9.97 -1.73 1.98
CA ASN A 473 10.18 -1.85 3.42
C ASN A 473 11.25 -2.90 3.72
N GLN A 474 11.71 -2.92 4.97
CA GLN A 474 12.76 -3.82 5.42
C GLN A 474 12.34 -5.29 5.25
N PRO A 475 13.14 -6.11 4.55
CA PRO A 475 12.92 -7.54 4.46
C PRO A 475 12.96 -8.17 5.85
N PHE A 476 12.03 -9.09 6.11
CA PHE A 476 12.06 -9.89 7.34
C PHE A 476 11.80 -11.37 7.08
N SER A 477 12.38 -12.20 7.93
CA SER A 477 12.27 -13.65 7.91
C SER A 477 10.84 -14.09 8.24
N LEU A 478 10.28 -14.95 7.39
CA LEU A 478 9.00 -15.63 7.67
C LEU A 478 9.12 -16.52 8.90
N LYS A 479 10.22 -17.29 9.00
CA LYS A 479 10.52 -18.17 10.14
C LYS A 479 10.54 -17.41 11.47
N GLU A 480 11.17 -16.25 11.50
CA GLU A 480 11.22 -15.40 12.67
C GLU A 480 9.83 -14.89 13.07
N LEU A 481 9.05 -14.42 12.09
CA LEU A 481 7.71 -13.90 12.31
C LEU A 481 6.74 -14.98 12.82
N VAL A 482 6.77 -16.18 12.23
CA VAL A 482 5.94 -17.32 12.65
C VAL A 482 6.22 -17.68 14.10
N LYS A 483 7.50 -17.82 14.48
CA LYS A 483 7.89 -18.12 15.87
C LYS A 483 7.40 -17.06 16.85
N SER A 484 7.41 -15.79 16.46
CA SER A 484 6.92 -14.70 17.32
C SER A 484 5.41 -14.78 17.53
N PHE A 485 4.63 -15.07 16.50
CA PHE A 485 3.18 -15.25 16.64
C PHE A 485 2.82 -16.53 17.41
N GLU A 486 3.53 -17.64 17.21
CA GLU A 486 3.32 -18.88 17.97
C GLU A 486 3.53 -18.63 19.48
N ARG A 487 4.60 -17.91 19.87
CA ARG A 487 4.83 -17.52 21.28
C ARG A 487 3.69 -16.67 21.84
N GLN A 488 3.16 -15.73 21.05
CA GLN A 488 2.03 -14.89 21.47
C GLN A 488 0.77 -15.74 21.66
N MET A 489 0.44 -16.61 20.71
CA MET A 489 -0.74 -17.47 20.79
C MET A 489 -0.68 -18.43 22.00
N SER A 490 0.48 -19.02 22.29
CA SER A 490 0.66 -19.87 23.48
C SER A 490 0.53 -19.12 24.81
N SER A 491 0.77 -17.82 24.83
CA SER A 491 0.64 -16.98 26.05
C SER A 491 -0.78 -16.44 26.27
N THR A 492 -1.64 -16.46 25.24
CA THR A 492 -2.97 -15.84 25.29
C THR A 492 -4.06 -16.92 25.23
N ASN A 493 -4.31 -17.59 26.35
CA ASN A 493 -5.53 -18.40 26.56
C ASN A 493 -6.78 -17.51 26.77
N LYS A 494 -6.98 -16.49 25.92
CA LYS A 494 -8.19 -15.66 25.92
C LYS A 494 -8.64 -15.40 24.49
N GLY A 495 -9.89 -15.79 24.22
CA GLY A 495 -10.50 -15.80 22.89
C GLY A 495 -10.48 -14.44 22.21
N LEU A 496 -9.80 -14.37 21.08
CA LEU A 496 -9.89 -13.23 20.17
C LEU A 496 -10.94 -13.54 19.10
N HIS A 497 -11.98 -12.71 19.03
CA HIS A 497 -13.12 -12.86 18.15
C HIS A 497 -12.73 -13.14 16.69
N VAL A 498 -13.24 -14.26 16.22
CA VAL A 498 -13.03 -14.89 14.91
C VAL A 498 -13.54 -14.00 13.78
N LEU A 499 -12.65 -13.56 12.88
CA LEU A 499 -13.04 -13.20 11.52
C LEU A 499 -13.14 -14.49 10.69
N ARG A 500 -14.36 -15.03 10.56
CA ARG A 500 -14.67 -16.14 9.65
C ARG A 500 -14.52 -15.66 8.21
N HIS A 501 -13.33 -15.83 7.64
CA HIS A 501 -13.15 -15.75 6.19
C HIS A 501 -12.76 -17.12 5.64
N SER A 502 -13.66 -17.69 4.85
CA SER A 502 -13.58 -19.00 4.22
C SER A 502 -12.64 -18.96 3.01
N SER A 503 -11.36 -19.27 3.20
CA SER A 503 -10.50 -19.71 2.09
C SER A 503 -9.38 -20.64 2.56
N SER A 504 -9.73 -21.86 2.99
CA SER A 504 -8.76 -22.96 2.95
C SER A 504 -8.31 -23.13 1.50
N PHE A 505 -7.02 -23.40 1.27
CA PHE A 505 -6.43 -23.68 -0.05
C PHE A 505 -6.10 -25.18 -0.26
N HIS A 506 -6.02 -25.97 0.81
CA HIS A 506 -5.99 -27.42 0.74
C HIS A 506 -7.41 -28.02 0.84
N GLY A 507 -7.77 -28.88 -0.11
CA GLY A 507 -9.06 -29.59 -0.16
C GLY A 507 -9.02 -30.97 0.50
N THR A 508 -7.91 -31.34 1.14
CA THR A 508 -7.64 -32.71 1.61
C THR A 508 -7.18 -32.79 3.07
N VAL A 509 -7.05 -31.65 3.77
CA VAL A 509 -6.68 -31.62 5.18
C VAL A 509 -7.49 -30.51 5.84
N GLU A 510 -8.16 -30.81 6.95
CA GLU A 510 -8.65 -29.79 7.88
C GLU A 510 -7.45 -28.92 8.28
N VAL A 511 -7.28 -27.79 7.61
CA VAL A 511 -6.27 -26.79 8.02
C VAL A 511 -6.70 -26.34 9.41
N SER A 512 -5.82 -26.56 10.41
CA SER A 512 -6.10 -26.09 11.77
C SER A 512 -6.50 -24.62 11.72
N GLU A 513 -7.57 -24.27 12.44
CA GLU A 513 -8.01 -22.88 12.58
C GLU A 513 -6.87 -21.95 13.00
N ASP A 514 -5.90 -22.47 13.76
CA ASP A 514 -4.70 -21.77 14.21
C ASP A 514 -3.81 -21.33 13.03
N GLN A 515 -3.62 -22.19 12.02
CA GLN A 515 -2.84 -21.84 10.83
C GLN A 515 -3.52 -20.74 10.02
N ARG A 516 -4.85 -20.77 9.93
CA ARG A 516 -5.63 -19.72 9.26
C ARG A 516 -5.48 -18.38 9.99
N GLN A 517 -5.56 -18.39 11.32
CA GLN A 517 -5.36 -17.20 12.14
C GLN A 517 -3.93 -16.66 12.03
N LEU A 518 -2.92 -17.53 12.02
CA LEU A 518 -1.52 -17.17 11.82
C LEU A 518 -1.31 -16.47 10.47
N VAL A 519 -1.79 -17.06 9.36
CA VAL A 519 -1.69 -16.46 8.03
C VAL A 519 -2.41 -15.11 7.98
N ASN A 520 -3.59 -14.99 8.59
CA ASN A 520 -4.32 -13.72 8.66
C ASN A 520 -3.56 -12.66 9.46
N SER A 521 -2.91 -13.06 10.56
CA SER A 521 -2.10 -12.17 11.40
C SER A 521 -0.86 -11.68 10.66
N ILE A 522 -0.14 -12.57 9.97
CA ILE A 522 1.01 -12.21 9.13
C ILE A 522 0.55 -11.24 8.02
N ALA A 523 -0.54 -11.56 7.34
CA ALA A 523 -1.05 -10.72 6.25
C ALA A 523 -1.48 -9.33 6.71
N THR A 524 -2.20 -9.26 7.84
CA THR A 524 -2.66 -8.00 8.45
C THR A 524 -1.47 -7.16 8.91
N HIS A 525 -0.44 -7.79 9.48
CA HIS A 525 0.79 -7.12 9.87
C HIS A 525 1.50 -6.49 8.68
N ILE A 526 1.61 -7.19 7.54
CA ILE A 526 2.22 -6.67 6.30
C ILE A 526 1.43 -5.49 5.76
N VAL A 527 0.10 -5.59 5.66
CA VAL A 527 -0.75 -4.49 5.17
C VAL A 527 -0.60 -3.26 6.07
N TYR A 528 -0.58 -3.46 7.38
CA TYR A 528 -0.35 -2.37 8.33
C TYR A 528 1.00 -1.69 8.11
N ASP A 529 2.09 -2.45 7.98
CA ASP A 529 3.42 -1.91 7.68
C ASP A 529 3.43 -1.13 6.37
N CYS A 530 2.86 -1.68 5.29
CA CYS A 530 2.76 -0.95 4.02
C CYS A 530 1.99 0.36 4.19
N CYS A 531 0.88 0.36 4.92
CA CYS A 531 0.07 1.56 5.14
C CYS A 531 0.83 2.63 5.93
N GLN A 532 1.53 2.26 7.01
CA GLN A 532 2.27 3.20 7.84
C GLN A 532 3.42 3.89 7.09
N TYR A 533 4.16 3.11 6.29
CA TYR A 533 5.34 3.61 5.57
C TYR A 533 5.04 4.17 4.19
N MET A 534 3.77 4.13 3.76
CA MET A 534 3.36 4.69 2.49
C MET A 534 3.66 6.20 2.43
N PRO A 535 4.34 6.65 1.36
CA PRO A 535 4.70 8.06 1.25
C PRO A 535 3.47 8.93 1.06
N VAL A 536 3.36 9.98 1.88
CA VAL A 536 2.31 11.01 1.78
C VAL A 536 2.67 11.99 0.68
N MET A 537 1.93 11.98 -0.43
CA MET A 537 2.16 12.87 -1.57
C MET A 537 1.50 14.24 -1.34
N SER A 538 1.87 15.22 -2.16
CA SER A 538 1.38 16.61 -2.02
C SER A 538 -0.14 16.71 -2.16
N THR A 539 -0.70 15.97 -3.11
CA THR A 539 -2.14 15.87 -3.35
C THR A 539 -2.87 15.21 -2.19
N ASN A 540 -2.28 14.22 -1.52
CA ASN A 540 -2.88 13.58 -0.35
C ASN A 540 -3.04 14.58 0.80
N ALA A 541 -1.97 15.33 1.12
CA ALA A 541 -1.98 16.29 2.22
C ALA A 541 -2.96 17.45 1.97
N VAL A 542 -2.96 18.04 0.77
CA VAL A 542 -3.88 19.13 0.43
C VAL A 542 -5.33 18.65 0.42
N SER A 543 -5.62 17.51 -0.22
CA SER A 543 -6.99 16.95 -0.23
C SER A 543 -7.49 16.66 1.18
N PHE A 544 -6.63 16.12 2.05
CA PHE A 544 -6.97 15.84 3.43
C PHE A 544 -7.34 17.12 4.20
N LEU A 545 -6.53 18.19 4.11
CA LEU A 545 -6.83 19.46 4.78
C LEU A 545 -8.12 20.11 4.27
N LEU A 546 -8.35 20.08 2.95
CA LEU A 546 -9.57 20.62 2.35
C LEU A 546 -10.83 19.89 2.82
N LEU A 547 -10.78 18.57 2.99
CA LEU A 547 -11.94 17.78 3.41
C LEU A 547 -12.21 17.78 4.92
N THR A 548 -11.17 17.93 5.74
CA THR A 548 -11.26 17.81 7.20
C THR A 548 -11.36 19.16 7.93
N LYS A 549 -10.64 20.19 7.44
CA LYS A 549 -10.63 21.54 8.03
C LYS A 549 -11.30 22.60 7.16
N PHE A 550 -11.06 22.58 5.84
CA PHE A 550 -11.36 23.71 4.95
C PHE A 550 -12.41 23.44 3.87
N ARG A 551 -13.52 22.77 4.23
CA ARG A 551 -14.58 22.39 3.27
C ARG A 551 -15.25 23.59 2.59
N ASN A 552 -15.30 24.72 3.28
CA ASN A 552 -15.92 25.95 2.78
C ASN A 552 -14.96 26.83 1.95
N GLY A 553 -13.70 26.42 1.84
CA GLY A 553 -12.63 27.18 1.21
C GLY A 553 -11.75 27.92 2.23
N VAL A 554 -10.54 28.26 1.80
CA VAL A 554 -9.50 28.87 2.63
C VAL A 554 -8.54 29.70 1.79
N GLU A 555 -7.94 30.73 2.38
CA GLU A 555 -6.88 31.49 1.72
C GLU A 555 -5.58 30.68 1.61
N LEU A 556 -4.84 30.87 0.52
CA LEU A 556 -3.57 30.16 0.27
C LEU A 556 -2.56 30.27 1.42
N GLN A 557 -2.49 31.41 2.11
CA GLN A 557 -1.55 31.62 3.22
C GLN A 557 -1.94 30.81 4.46
N GLU A 558 -3.22 30.77 4.80
CA GLU A 558 -3.72 29.98 5.93
C GLU A 558 -3.59 28.48 5.64
N LEU A 559 -3.90 28.05 4.41
CA LEU A 559 -3.68 26.67 4.00
C LEU A 559 -2.20 26.27 4.03
N ALA A 560 -1.29 27.19 3.67
CA ALA A 560 0.14 26.95 3.75
C ALA A 560 0.61 26.77 5.20
N LYS A 561 0.10 27.59 6.12
CA LYS A 561 0.37 27.45 7.56
C LYS A 561 -0.10 26.10 8.10
N GLU A 562 -1.32 25.68 7.75
CA GLU A 562 -1.83 24.37 8.18
C GLU A 562 -1.11 23.20 7.52
N LEU A 563 -0.61 23.36 6.30
CA LEU A 563 0.24 22.35 5.67
C LEU A 563 1.60 22.22 6.38
N ASP A 564 2.17 23.31 6.87
CA ASP A 564 3.38 23.28 7.70
C ASP A 564 3.12 22.61 9.05
N ASN A 565 1.97 22.88 9.68
CA ASN A 565 1.55 22.20 10.92
C ASN A 565 1.38 20.69 10.69
N LEU A 566 0.68 20.31 9.61
CA LEU A 566 0.51 18.91 9.25
C LEU A 566 1.85 18.23 8.97
N ARG A 567 2.78 18.92 8.30
CA ARG A 567 4.12 18.41 8.03
C ARG A 567 4.88 18.12 9.34
N GLN A 568 4.82 19.03 10.31
CA GLN A 568 5.46 18.84 11.61
C GLN A 568 4.91 17.63 12.35
N ILE A 569 3.58 17.44 12.35
CA ILE A 569 2.94 16.27 12.96
C ILE A 569 3.43 14.98 12.28
N LEU A 570 3.40 14.94 10.94
CA LEU A 570 3.85 13.78 10.18
C LEU A 570 5.35 13.48 10.39
N GLU A 571 6.19 14.50 10.50
CA GLU A 571 7.62 14.34 10.80
C GLU A 571 7.86 13.82 12.22
N TRP A 572 7.12 14.33 13.21
CA TRP A 572 7.18 13.87 14.60
C TRP A 572 6.82 12.38 14.70
N ASP A 573 5.80 11.96 13.97
CA ASP A 573 5.33 10.57 13.91
C ASP A 573 6.16 9.69 12.96
N ASN A 574 7.29 10.20 12.44
CA ASN A 574 8.19 9.51 11.51
C ASN A 574 7.49 9.00 10.23
N ARG A 575 6.43 9.69 9.79
CA ARG A 575 5.75 9.38 8.53
C ARG A 575 6.61 9.77 7.34
N ASN A 576 6.45 9.00 6.28
CA ASN A 576 7.21 9.19 5.06
C ASN A 576 6.58 10.30 4.19
N ILE A 577 7.24 11.45 4.05
CA ILE A 577 6.71 12.60 3.30
C ILE A 577 7.28 12.62 1.88
N GLY A 578 6.39 12.65 0.88
CA GLY A 578 6.66 12.62 -0.56
C GLY A 578 7.03 13.94 -1.21
N PHE A 579 6.92 15.06 -0.49
CA PHE A 579 7.08 16.41 -1.02
C PHE A 579 7.95 17.29 -0.12
N THR A 580 8.53 18.35 -0.69
CA THR A 580 9.36 19.32 0.04
C THR A 580 9.21 20.73 -0.53
N GLY A 581 9.86 21.71 0.10
CA GLY A 581 9.82 23.12 -0.32
C GLY A 581 8.81 23.94 0.48
N SER A 582 8.57 25.16 0.03
CA SER A 582 7.61 26.05 0.69
C SER A 582 6.18 25.57 0.46
N SER A 583 5.36 25.62 1.52
CA SER A 583 4.01 25.09 1.48
C SER A 583 3.12 25.77 0.44
N SER A 584 3.31 27.06 0.16
CA SER A 584 2.58 27.75 -0.91
C SER A 584 2.83 27.14 -2.30
N PHE A 585 4.09 26.80 -2.64
CA PHE A 585 4.38 26.17 -3.93
C PHE A 585 3.90 24.73 -3.98
N VAL A 586 4.01 23.98 -2.88
CA VAL A 586 3.47 22.61 -2.78
C VAL A 586 1.96 22.61 -3.02
N ILE A 587 1.23 23.55 -2.41
CA ILE A 587 -0.21 23.69 -2.60
C ILE A 587 -0.53 24.01 -4.06
N GLN A 588 0.14 24.99 -4.66
CA GLN A 588 -0.08 25.34 -6.06
C GLN A 588 0.19 24.14 -7.00
N HIS A 589 1.24 23.38 -6.73
CA HIS A 589 1.55 22.15 -7.47
C HIS A 589 0.43 21.10 -7.32
N ALA A 590 0.00 20.83 -6.10
CA ALA A 590 -1.07 19.88 -5.82
C ALA A 590 -2.40 20.30 -6.47
N VAL A 591 -2.79 21.58 -6.34
CA VAL A 591 -4.01 22.13 -6.96
C VAL A 591 -3.95 22.01 -8.48
N LYS A 592 -2.79 22.28 -9.10
CA LYS A 592 -2.60 22.10 -10.55
C LYS A 592 -2.77 20.63 -10.97
N LEU A 593 -2.29 19.68 -10.18
CA LEU A 593 -2.41 18.24 -10.46
C LEU A 593 -3.84 17.72 -10.27
N LEU A 594 -4.51 18.14 -9.18
CA LEU A 594 -5.91 17.80 -8.88
C LEU A 594 -6.85 18.39 -9.94
N GLY A 595 -6.55 19.59 -10.44
CA GLY A 595 -7.30 20.25 -11.50
C GLY A 595 -8.62 20.87 -11.04
N PRO A 596 -9.27 21.66 -11.92
CA PRO A 596 -10.46 22.43 -11.58
C PRO A 596 -11.70 21.56 -11.32
N GLU A 597 -11.71 20.30 -11.75
CA GLU A 597 -12.80 19.36 -11.51
C GLU A 597 -12.90 18.95 -10.04
N LEU A 598 -11.79 19.00 -9.30
CA LEU A 598 -11.70 18.59 -7.90
C LEU A 598 -11.51 19.77 -6.95
N VAL A 599 -10.75 20.79 -7.37
CA VAL A 599 -10.43 21.95 -6.54
C VAL A 599 -10.59 23.23 -7.34
N GLU A 600 -11.45 24.12 -6.86
CA GLU A 600 -11.65 25.46 -7.39
C GLU A 600 -10.62 26.43 -6.81
N GLN A 601 -10.09 27.29 -7.68
CA GLN A 601 -9.23 28.39 -7.29
C GLN A 601 -9.89 29.70 -7.77
N ASN A 602 -10.40 30.47 -6.82
CA ASN A 602 -11.04 31.76 -7.09
C ASN A 602 -10.14 32.88 -6.57
N GLN A 603 -10.09 34.00 -7.29
CA GLN A 603 -9.50 35.23 -6.78
C GLN A 603 -10.54 35.99 -5.96
N SER A 604 -10.20 36.32 -4.72
CA SER A 604 -11.03 37.15 -3.86
C SER A 604 -10.94 38.62 -4.27
N SER A 605 -11.88 39.44 -3.77
CA SER A 605 -11.93 40.91 -3.94
C SER A 605 -10.64 41.64 -3.51
N ASN A 606 -9.81 40.97 -2.69
CA ASN A 606 -8.56 41.48 -2.12
C ASN A 606 -7.28 40.90 -2.80
N ASP A 607 -7.37 40.39 -4.03
CA ASP A 607 -6.26 39.72 -4.76
C ASP A 607 -5.69 38.45 -4.10
N THR A 608 -6.34 37.92 -3.06
CA THR A 608 -5.96 36.65 -2.41
C THR A 608 -6.60 35.46 -3.10
N ALA A 609 -5.82 34.41 -3.38
CA ALA A 609 -6.33 33.17 -3.96
C ALA A 609 -7.03 32.33 -2.88
N ILE A 610 -8.33 32.13 -3.03
CA ILE A 610 -9.15 31.22 -2.22
C ILE A 610 -9.18 29.86 -2.91
N ILE A 611 -8.83 28.83 -2.16
CA ILE A 611 -8.82 27.43 -2.62
C ILE A 611 -9.98 26.72 -1.95
N LYS A 612 -10.82 26.04 -2.74
CA LYS A 612 -12.02 25.37 -2.25
C LYS A 612 -12.22 24.00 -2.92
N PRO A 613 -12.60 22.95 -2.18
CA PRO A 613 -12.93 21.66 -2.78
C PRO A 613 -14.28 21.71 -3.52
N VAL A 614 -14.39 20.99 -4.63
CA VAL A 614 -15.66 20.78 -5.34
C VAL A 614 -16.46 19.70 -4.61
N LEU A 615 -17.56 20.09 -3.97
CA LEU A 615 -18.38 19.19 -3.13
C LEU A 615 -19.39 18.35 -3.93
N ALA A 616 -19.48 18.53 -5.25
CA ALA A 616 -20.38 17.74 -6.10
C ALA A 616 -19.92 16.27 -6.19
N LEU A 617 -20.87 15.34 -6.20
CA LEU A 617 -20.63 13.96 -6.67
C LEU A 617 -20.54 14.04 -8.21
N PRO A 618 -19.48 13.56 -8.90
CA PRO A 618 -18.45 12.58 -8.50
C PRO A 618 -17.17 13.14 -7.85
N SER A 619 -16.87 14.43 -8.02
CA SER A 619 -15.58 15.05 -7.66
C SER A 619 -15.15 14.79 -6.21
N ILE A 620 -16.09 14.89 -5.27
CA ILE A 620 -15.78 14.70 -3.84
C ILE A 620 -15.33 13.27 -3.50
N ILE A 621 -15.81 12.26 -4.23
CA ILE A 621 -15.41 10.86 -4.05
C ILE A 621 -13.98 10.64 -4.55
N GLU A 622 -13.62 11.26 -5.68
CA GLU A 622 -12.26 11.24 -6.18
C GLU A 622 -11.31 12.01 -5.26
N LEU A 623 -11.72 13.18 -4.75
CA LEU A 623 -10.91 13.93 -3.78
C LEU A 623 -10.73 13.15 -2.46
N SER A 624 -11.78 12.44 -2.02
CA SER A 624 -11.73 11.54 -0.85
C SER A 624 -10.71 10.41 -1.06
N TYR A 625 -10.58 9.86 -2.27
CA TYR A 625 -9.55 8.86 -2.58
C TYR A 625 -8.13 9.34 -2.21
N TYR A 626 -7.80 10.58 -2.56
CA TYR A 626 -6.49 11.16 -2.22
C TYR A 626 -6.35 11.43 -0.71
N SER A 627 -7.40 11.94 -0.07
CA SER A 627 -7.42 12.21 1.38
C SER A 627 -7.25 10.94 2.22
N ASN A 628 -7.84 9.83 1.78
CA ASN A 628 -7.89 8.55 2.48
C ASN A 628 -6.52 7.89 2.70
N THR A 629 -5.44 8.38 2.09
CA THR A 629 -4.08 7.95 2.42
C THR A 629 -3.63 8.43 3.81
N LEU A 630 -4.16 9.56 4.30
CA LEU A 630 -3.87 10.12 5.62
C LEU A 630 -4.89 9.74 6.70
N VAL A 631 -6.11 9.35 6.31
CA VAL A 631 -7.16 8.96 7.26
C VAL A 631 -6.71 7.87 8.26
N PRO A 632 -6.07 6.74 7.84
CA PRO A 632 -5.63 5.70 8.77
C PRO A 632 -4.63 6.17 9.84
N HIS A 633 -3.92 7.27 9.60
CA HIS A 633 -2.97 7.83 10.55
C HIS A 633 -3.66 8.58 11.69
N PHE A 634 -4.73 9.29 11.38
CA PHE A 634 -5.50 10.09 12.35
C PHE A 634 -6.77 9.38 12.84
N ILE A 635 -7.01 8.15 12.41
CA ILE A 635 -8.27 7.45 12.71
C ILE A 635 -8.43 7.16 14.20
N MET A 636 -7.37 6.76 14.91
CA MET A 636 -7.45 6.42 16.33
C MET A 636 -7.77 7.65 17.21
N PRO A 637 -7.08 8.81 17.04
CA PRO A 637 -7.53 10.06 17.64
C PRO A 637 -8.97 10.45 17.27
N GLY A 638 -9.36 10.22 16.01
CA GLY A 638 -10.73 10.40 15.52
C GLY A 638 -11.76 9.57 16.27
N VAL A 639 -11.46 8.30 16.54
CA VAL A 639 -12.31 7.37 17.29
C VAL A 639 -12.48 7.87 18.72
N VAL A 640 -11.38 8.16 19.41
CA VAL A 640 -11.44 8.62 20.82
C VAL A 640 -12.19 9.96 20.91
N ALA A 641 -11.94 10.90 20.00
CA ALA A 641 -12.67 12.18 19.94
C ALA A 641 -14.18 12.00 19.70
N THR A 642 -14.55 11.07 18.81
CA THR A 642 -15.97 10.80 18.51
C THR A 642 -16.66 10.08 19.68
N ALA A 643 -15.98 9.12 20.31
CA ALA A 643 -16.47 8.43 21.50
C ALA A 643 -16.66 9.41 22.67
N LEU A 644 -15.72 10.32 22.87
CA LEU A 644 -15.79 11.38 23.87
C LEU A 644 -17.01 12.30 23.65
N CYS A 645 -17.23 12.76 22.42
CA CYS A 645 -18.40 13.57 22.06
C CYS A 645 -19.73 12.83 22.28
N SER A 646 -19.76 11.54 21.97
CA SER A 646 -20.95 10.69 22.15
C SER A 646 -21.31 10.54 23.63
N LEU A 647 -20.32 10.20 24.46
CA LEU A 647 -20.48 10.04 25.92
C LEU A 647 -20.98 11.29 26.63
N LEU A 648 -20.52 12.46 26.19
CA LEU A 648 -20.79 13.71 26.87
C LEU A 648 -21.94 14.50 26.28
N LYS A 649 -22.61 13.97 25.25
CA LYS A 649 -23.71 14.65 24.53
C LYS A 649 -24.80 15.13 25.51
N GLU A 650 -25.25 14.26 26.41
CA GLU A 650 -26.27 14.59 27.42
C GLU A 650 -25.77 15.64 28.44
N GLN A 651 -24.50 15.54 28.85
CA GLN A 651 -23.88 16.52 29.75
C GLN A 651 -23.75 17.89 29.09
N PHE A 652 -23.44 17.94 27.79
CA PHE A 652 -23.42 19.18 26.99
C PHE A 652 -24.82 19.78 26.81
N GLU A 653 -25.84 18.95 26.56
CA GLU A 653 -27.24 19.40 26.45
C GLU A 653 -27.76 19.95 27.79
N THR A 654 -27.40 19.30 28.91
CA THR A 654 -27.73 19.75 30.26
C THR A 654 -26.99 21.04 30.64
N ALA A 655 -25.70 21.16 30.28
CA ALA A 655 -24.92 22.37 30.52
C ALA A 655 -25.43 23.58 29.70
N ARG A 656 -25.93 23.35 28.48
CA ARG A 656 -26.55 24.41 27.65
C ARG A 656 -27.89 24.87 28.20
N SER A 657 -28.68 24.00 28.80
CA SER A 657 -29.99 24.35 29.36
C SER A 657 -29.90 25.06 30.72
N GLN A 658 -28.84 24.82 31.50
CA GLN A 658 -28.67 25.38 32.85
C GLN A 658 -27.82 26.66 32.96
N GLY A 659 -27.38 27.25 31.84
CA GLY A 659 -26.79 28.60 31.83
C GLY A 659 -25.54 28.76 32.72
N GLY A 660 -24.44 28.10 32.36
CA GLY A 660 -23.08 28.48 32.77
C GLY A 660 -22.64 28.14 34.20
N ASN A 661 -23.52 27.61 35.06
CA ASN A 661 -23.18 27.16 36.42
C ASN A 661 -23.03 25.63 36.57
N SER A 662 -23.03 24.88 35.47
CA SER A 662 -22.80 23.43 35.50
C SER A 662 -21.32 23.08 35.62
N SER A 663 -21.02 22.06 36.43
CA SER A 663 -19.72 21.38 36.44
C SER A 663 -19.31 20.99 35.01
N ARG A 664 -18.03 21.20 34.67
CA ARG A 664 -17.50 20.82 33.35
C ARG A 664 -17.76 19.33 33.08
N PRO A 665 -18.01 18.94 31.81
CA PRO A 665 -18.26 17.55 31.47
C PRO A 665 -17.07 16.67 31.84
N THR A 666 -17.33 15.58 32.55
CA THR A 666 -16.29 14.63 32.99
C THR A 666 -16.63 13.21 32.57
N THR A 667 -15.60 12.41 32.32
CA THR A 667 -15.72 10.99 31.96
C THR A 667 -14.60 10.18 32.61
N THR A 668 -14.85 8.89 32.86
CA THR A 668 -13.83 7.96 33.36
C THR A 668 -12.99 7.41 32.22
N GLN A 669 -11.76 6.99 32.51
CA GLN A 669 -10.92 6.31 31.53
C GLN A 669 -11.57 5.03 31.00
N LEU A 670 -12.22 4.27 31.88
CA LEU A 670 -12.87 3.01 31.51
C LEU A 670 -14.02 3.23 30.54
N ASP A 671 -14.90 4.21 30.80
CA ASP A 671 -16.03 4.51 29.93
C ASP A 671 -15.57 4.95 28.54
N LEU A 672 -14.56 5.82 28.49
CA LEU A 672 -13.97 6.32 27.24
C LEU A 672 -13.29 5.19 26.46
N LEU A 673 -12.57 4.29 27.14
CA LEU A 673 -11.97 3.11 26.54
C LEU A 673 -13.05 2.21 25.94
N GLN A 674 -14.08 1.83 26.71
CA GLN A 674 -15.15 0.96 26.25
C GLN A 674 -15.91 1.56 25.06
N HIS A 675 -16.22 2.85 25.08
CA HIS A 675 -16.90 3.51 23.95
C HIS A 675 -16.02 3.61 22.72
N SER A 676 -14.72 3.86 22.90
CA SER A 676 -13.75 3.84 21.79
C SER A 676 -13.64 2.44 21.18
N LEU A 677 -13.59 1.39 21.99
CA LEU A 677 -13.58 -0.01 21.53
C LEU A 677 -14.86 -0.39 20.78
N LYS A 678 -16.04 0.06 21.25
CA LYS A 678 -17.30 -0.11 20.53
C LYS A 678 -17.23 0.51 19.13
N LEU A 679 -16.69 1.72 19.03
CA LEU A 679 -16.55 2.40 17.74
C LEU A 679 -15.49 1.73 16.83
N CYS A 680 -14.40 1.20 17.39
CA CYS A 680 -13.45 0.37 16.65
C CYS A 680 -14.11 -0.90 16.10
N ASP A 681 -14.98 -1.58 16.85
CA ASP A 681 -15.72 -2.75 16.34
C ASP A 681 -16.65 -2.37 15.18
N ILE A 682 -17.35 -1.22 15.26
CA ILE A 682 -18.18 -0.73 14.15
C ILE A 682 -17.34 -0.51 12.88
N LEU A 683 -16.15 0.07 13.01
CA LEU A 683 -15.31 0.47 11.88
C LEU A 683 -14.24 -0.57 11.48
N GLN A 684 -14.28 -1.78 12.03
CA GLN A 684 -13.25 -2.82 11.79
C GLN A 684 -13.09 -3.24 10.32
N PHE A 685 -14.15 -3.09 9.52
CA PHE A 685 -14.11 -3.41 8.09
C PHE A 685 -13.57 -2.25 7.23
N GLU A 686 -13.40 -1.07 7.83
CA GLU A 686 -12.87 0.12 7.18
C GLU A 686 -11.38 0.36 7.45
N PHE A 687 -10.88 -0.10 8.61
CA PHE A 687 -9.54 0.21 9.09
C PHE A 687 -8.90 -0.97 9.82
N ILE A 688 -7.58 -1.09 9.65
CA ILE A 688 -6.73 -1.91 10.50
C ILE A 688 -6.13 -0.98 11.55
N PHE A 689 -6.71 -0.99 12.76
CA PHE A 689 -6.36 -0.05 13.83
C PHE A 689 -4.96 -0.28 14.41
N THR A 690 -4.58 -1.54 14.59
CA THR A 690 -3.32 -1.92 15.24
C THR A 690 -2.66 -3.08 14.52
N LYS A 691 -1.37 -3.27 14.77
CA LYS A 691 -0.69 -4.50 14.37
C LYS A 691 -1.26 -5.68 15.17
N PRO A 692 -1.33 -6.89 14.58
CA PRO A 692 -1.79 -8.08 15.31
C PRO A 692 -0.92 -8.45 16.52
N CYS A 693 0.31 -7.95 16.60
CA CYS A 693 1.21 -8.15 17.74
C CYS A 693 1.00 -7.13 18.88
N GLN A 694 0.01 -6.23 18.77
CA GLN A 694 -0.31 -5.18 19.73
C GLN A 694 -1.77 -5.31 20.17
N TYR A 695 -2.04 -4.95 21.43
CA TYR A 695 -3.39 -4.90 21.97
C TYR A 695 -4.06 -3.57 21.63
N LEU A 696 -5.30 -3.64 21.14
CA LEU A 696 -6.09 -2.48 20.76
C LEU A 696 -6.30 -1.54 21.97
N ASP A 697 -6.57 -2.12 23.12
CA ASP A 697 -6.88 -1.44 24.38
C ASP A 697 -5.72 -0.52 24.79
N THR A 698 -4.48 -1.03 24.70
CA THR A 698 -3.28 -0.27 25.00
C THR A 698 -3.10 0.91 24.05
N ILE A 699 -3.40 0.73 22.76
CA ILE A 699 -3.29 1.81 21.76
C ILE A 699 -4.36 2.88 21.98
N VAL A 700 -5.58 2.49 22.37
CA VAL A 700 -6.63 3.45 22.74
C VAL A 700 -6.21 4.25 23.98
N ILE A 701 -5.68 3.59 25.02
CA ILE A 701 -5.19 4.26 26.23
C ILE A 701 -4.06 5.25 25.89
N GLN A 702 -3.06 4.83 25.10
CA GLN A 702 -1.99 5.72 24.65
C GLN A 702 -2.53 6.91 23.85
N THR A 703 -3.58 6.72 23.06
CA THR A 703 -4.21 7.80 22.31
C THR A 703 -4.95 8.77 23.24
N ILE A 704 -5.63 8.26 24.27
CA ILE A 704 -6.27 9.10 25.31
C ILE A 704 -5.22 9.96 26.01
N GLU A 705 -4.08 9.37 26.38
CA GLU A 705 -2.96 10.11 26.99
C GLU A 705 -2.37 11.16 26.04
N GLN A 706 -2.23 10.85 24.74
CA GLN A 706 -1.80 11.82 23.73
C GLN A 706 -2.78 12.99 23.61
N LEU A 707 -4.10 12.73 23.61
CA LEU A 707 -5.09 13.82 23.59
C LEU A 707 -5.05 14.67 24.87
N ALA A 708 -4.67 14.09 26.01
CA ALA A 708 -4.41 14.85 27.22
C ALA A 708 -3.19 15.77 27.08
N THR A 709 -2.11 15.32 26.42
CA THR A 709 -0.94 16.18 26.14
C THR A 709 -1.22 17.33 25.17
N LEU A 710 -2.27 17.22 24.35
CA LEU A 710 -2.74 18.28 23.45
C LEU A 710 -3.72 19.27 24.12
N ASP A 711 -3.84 19.22 25.46
CA ASP A 711 -4.79 20.02 26.24
C ASP A 711 -6.25 19.89 25.75
N ILE A 712 -6.61 18.75 25.16
CA ILE A 712 -8.01 18.42 24.83
C ILE A 712 -8.69 17.83 26.08
N LEU A 713 -7.96 17.00 26.82
CA LEU A 713 -8.38 16.40 28.09
C LEU A 713 -7.48 16.89 29.22
N ALA A 714 -8.07 17.35 30.32
CA ALA A 714 -7.38 17.63 31.57
C ALA A 714 -7.57 16.44 32.53
N VAL A 715 -6.47 15.90 33.06
CA VAL A 715 -6.53 14.81 34.04
C VAL A 715 -6.95 15.39 35.39
N LYS A 716 -8.09 14.93 35.91
CA LYS A 716 -8.54 15.26 37.26
C LYS A 716 -8.13 14.10 38.18
N GLN A 717 -6.96 14.23 38.79
CA GLN A 717 -6.51 13.29 39.80
C GLN A 717 -7.18 13.65 41.14
N GLU A 718 -8.01 12.76 41.68
CA GLU A 718 -8.44 12.87 43.07
C GLU A 718 -7.22 12.59 43.96
N LEU A 719 -6.68 13.63 44.61
CA LEU A 719 -5.70 13.48 45.68
C LEU A 719 -6.41 12.83 46.87
N LEU A 720 -6.35 11.50 46.97
CA LEU A 720 -6.74 10.79 48.20
C LEU A 720 -5.89 11.34 49.36
N MET A 721 -6.54 11.77 50.44
CA MET A 721 -5.88 12.16 51.70
C MET A 721 -5.02 10.99 52.21
N GLU A 722 -3.88 11.25 52.85
CA GLU A 722 -2.97 10.19 53.35
C GLU A 722 -3.69 9.14 54.21
N GLU A 723 -4.70 9.56 54.97
CA GLU A 723 -5.54 8.70 55.81
C GLU A 723 -6.38 7.70 55.00
N GLU A 724 -6.86 8.10 53.82
CA GLU A 724 -7.67 7.27 52.94
C GLU A 724 -6.80 6.25 52.19
N GLN A 725 -5.58 6.65 51.83
CA GLN A 725 -4.55 5.73 51.32
C GLN A 725 -4.10 4.73 52.38
N TRP A 726 -3.97 5.18 53.64
CA TRP A 726 -3.61 4.31 54.76
C TRP A 726 -4.72 3.30 55.05
N SER A 727 -5.98 3.75 55.08
CA SER A 727 -7.17 2.90 55.24
C SER A 727 -7.24 1.82 54.17
N GLN A 728 -7.02 2.17 52.90
CA GLN A 728 -7.01 1.19 51.80
C GLN A 728 -5.83 0.20 51.89
N ARG A 729 -4.64 0.67 52.28
CA ARG A 729 -3.47 -0.21 52.51
C ARG A 729 -3.67 -1.12 53.71
N PHE A 730 -4.43 -0.67 54.71
CA PHE A 730 -4.76 -1.44 55.90
C PHE A 730 -5.83 -2.49 55.61
N ALA A 731 -6.90 -2.13 54.90
CA ALA A 731 -7.95 -3.05 54.45
C ALA A 731 -7.38 -4.19 53.59
N ARG A 732 -6.51 -3.86 52.63
CA ARG A 732 -5.83 -4.86 51.80
C ARG A 732 -4.93 -5.80 52.61
N ARG A 733 -4.30 -5.29 53.68
CA ARG A 733 -3.45 -6.10 54.54
C ARG A 733 -4.26 -7.06 55.42
N LEU A 734 -5.48 -6.67 55.81
CA LEU A 734 -6.42 -7.53 56.51
C LEU A 734 -6.97 -8.63 55.58
N GLU A 735 -7.33 -8.30 54.34
CA GLU A 735 -7.72 -9.30 53.34
C GLU A 735 -6.59 -10.31 53.05
N GLU A 736 -5.33 -9.86 53.00
CA GLU A 736 -4.15 -10.73 52.83
C GLU A 736 -3.80 -11.54 54.09
N GLU A 737 -4.22 -11.10 55.29
CA GLU A 737 -4.00 -11.81 56.57
C GLU A 737 -5.12 -12.83 56.87
N ASP A 738 -6.34 -12.60 56.39
CA ASP A 738 -7.49 -13.53 56.57
C ASP A 738 -7.44 -14.74 55.61
N GLU A 739 -6.56 -14.73 54.59
CA GLU A 739 -6.47 -15.81 53.56
C GLU A 739 -5.48 -16.94 53.92
N TYR A 740 -4.85 -16.93 55.11
CA TYR A 740 -3.81 -17.89 55.49
C TYR A 740 -4.14 -18.88 56.62
N ASP A 741 -5.36 -18.91 57.15
CA ASP A 741 -5.75 -19.84 58.23
C ASP A 741 -7.11 -20.54 57.96
N ASP A 742 -7.19 -21.43 56.97
CA ASP A 742 -8.06 -22.62 57.09
C ASP A 742 -7.61 -23.77 56.16
N TYR A 743 -7.06 -24.84 56.75
CA TYR A 743 -6.85 -26.13 56.09
C TYR A 743 -8.01 -27.06 56.46
N GLY A 744 -8.96 -27.25 55.52
CA GLY A 744 -10.01 -28.26 55.62
C GLY A 744 -10.58 -28.54 54.24
N GLY A 745 -10.30 -29.74 53.71
CA GLY A 745 -10.65 -30.10 52.34
C GLY A 745 -12.16 -30.13 52.09
N ASP A 746 -12.55 -29.69 50.89
CA ASP A 746 -13.45 -30.40 49.98
C ASP A 746 -13.39 -29.75 48.59
N GLU A 747 -13.57 -30.59 47.58
CA GLU A 747 -13.51 -30.34 46.15
C GLU A 747 -14.62 -29.37 45.71
N TYR A 748 -14.26 -28.13 45.36
CA TYR A 748 -15.15 -27.19 44.65
C TYR A 748 -14.40 -26.51 43.51
N ASP A 749 -15.00 -26.58 42.32
CA ASP A 749 -14.64 -25.78 41.13
C ASP A 749 -14.60 -24.29 41.50
N VAL A 750 -13.44 -23.65 41.30
CA VAL A 750 -13.30 -22.20 41.40
C VAL A 750 -13.31 -21.65 39.97
N ASP A 751 -14.40 -20.98 39.62
CA ASP A 751 -14.54 -20.21 38.39
C ASP A 751 -13.40 -19.18 38.26
N LEU A 752 -12.57 -19.35 37.23
CA LEU A 752 -11.39 -18.51 36.91
C LEU A 752 -11.75 -17.17 36.24
N ASP A 753 -12.82 -16.50 36.66
CA ASP A 753 -13.27 -15.24 36.02
C ASP A 753 -12.84 -13.94 36.73
N ASP A 754 -12.32 -13.99 37.96
CA ASP A 754 -11.90 -12.78 38.66
C ASP A 754 -10.37 -12.62 38.69
N ASN A 755 -9.84 -11.84 37.74
CA ASN A 755 -8.47 -11.33 37.76
C ASN A 755 -8.49 -9.82 38.11
N PRO A 756 -8.34 -9.40 39.39
CA PRO A 756 -8.76 -8.06 39.85
C PRO A 756 -7.77 -6.92 39.60
N SER A 757 -6.64 -7.15 38.91
CA SER A 757 -5.49 -6.23 38.97
C SER A 757 -5.46 -5.09 37.93
N VAL A 758 -6.22 -5.17 36.83
CA VAL A 758 -6.24 -4.13 35.77
C VAL A 758 -7.55 -3.32 35.77
N PHE A 759 -8.68 -3.94 36.13
CA PHE A 759 -10.00 -3.29 36.09
C PHE A 759 -10.21 -2.25 37.19
N ASN A 760 -9.60 -2.42 38.37
CA ASN A 760 -9.78 -1.49 39.50
C ASN A 760 -9.00 -0.17 39.39
N ILE A 761 -8.08 -0.03 38.42
CA ILE A 761 -7.29 1.20 38.22
C ILE A 761 -7.96 2.16 37.22
N GLY A 762 -8.63 1.64 36.19
CA GLY A 762 -9.31 2.44 35.17
C GLY A 762 -10.50 3.28 35.68
N ASN A 763 -11.11 2.87 36.79
CA ASN A 763 -12.18 3.63 37.47
C ASN A 763 -11.66 4.84 38.26
N LYS A 764 -10.34 4.96 38.50
CA LYS A 764 -9.77 6.03 39.33
C LYS A 764 -9.31 7.26 38.54
N ILE A 765 -9.12 7.14 37.21
CA ILE A 765 -8.68 8.25 36.37
C ILE A 765 -9.90 8.90 35.71
N THR A 766 -10.17 10.15 36.07
CA THR A 766 -11.23 10.96 35.47
C THR A 766 -10.62 12.05 34.59
N TYR A 767 -11.25 12.28 33.45
CA TYR A 767 -10.86 13.32 32.49
C TYR A 767 -11.93 14.41 32.44
N GLU A 768 -11.48 15.66 32.42
CA GLU A 768 -12.30 16.85 32.20
C GLU A 768 -11.99 17.41 30.80
N ILE A 769 -13.01 17.78 30.02
CA ILE A 769 -12.78 18.39 28.71
C ILE A 769 -12.32 19.84 28.84
N SER A 770 -11.27 20.20 28.11
CA SER A 770 -10.89 21.59 27.89
C SER A 770 -11.85 22.26 26.89
N LEU A 771 -12.53 23.31 27.34
CA LEU A 771 -13.44 24.12 26.52
C LEU A 771 -12.73 25.28 25.79
N SER A 772 -11.40 25.19 25.61
CA SER A 772 -10.65 26.20 24.87
C SER A 772 -11.07 26.21 23.40
N SER A 773 -11.02 27.38 22.75
CA SER A 773 -11.35 27.50 21.32
C SER A 773 -10.46 26.63 20.44
N GLU A 774 -9.22 26.38 20.86
CA GLU A 774 -8.26 25.53 20.15
C GLU A 774 -8.56 24.04 20.34
N SER A 775 -8.85 23.61 21.58
CA SER A 775 -9.25 22.23 21.89
C SER A 775 -10.52 21.83 21.14
N ILE A 776 -11.50 22.73 21.02
CA ILE A 776 -12.72 22.51 20.22
C ILE A 776 -12.39 22.32 18.73
N LYS A 777 -11.51 23.15 18.16
CA LYS A 777 -11.07 23.01 16.77
C LYS A 777 -10.35 21.69 16.52
N HIS A 778 -9.51 21.24 17.45
CA HIS A 778 -8.85 19.93 17.36
C HIS A 778 -9.86 18.78 17.45
N LEU A 779 -10.84 18.86 18.37
CA LEU A 779 -11.89 17.87 18.51
C LEU A 779 -12.76 17.77 17.23
N ASP A 780 -13.15 18.92 16.67
CA ASP A 780 -13.90 18.98 15.41
C ASP A 780 -13.10 18.41 14.24
N PHE A 781 -11.79 18.70 14.17
CA PHE A 781 -10.91 18.12 13.17
C PHE A 781 -10.91 16.58 13.24
N TYR A 782 -10.70 16.01 14.42
CA TYR A 782 -10.68 14.56 14.62
C TYR A 782 -12.04 13.91 14.34
N ARG A 783 -13.14 14.54 14.77
CA ARG A 783 -14.50 14.06 14.50
C ARG A 783 -14.83 14.08 13.00
N ASN A 784 -14.43 15.13 12.28
CA ASN A 784 -14.69 15.25 10.83
C ASN A 784 -14.02 14.13 10.02
N ILE A 785 -12.99 13.47 10.54
CA ILE A 785 -12.32 12.32 9.89
C ILE A 785 -13.20 11.06 9.95
N VAL A 786 -13.89 10.84 11.07
CA VAL A 786 -14.70 9.64 11.32
C VAL A 786 -16.14 9.81 10.84
N ALA A 787 -16.68 11.02 10.93
CA ALA A 787 -18.08 11.32 10.68
C ALA A 787 -18.66 10.79 9.35
N PRO A 788 -17.95 10.83 8.20
CA PRO A 788 -18.53 10.34 6.95
C PRO A 788 -18.79 8.83 6.94
N PHE A 789 -17.97 8.04 7.65
CA PHE A 789 -18.18 6.60 7.79
C PHE A 789 -19.40 6.31 8.67
N ILE A 790 -19.54 7.06 9.77
CA ILE A 790 -20.68 6.92 10.70
C ILE A 790 -21.98 7.35 10.04
N GLU A 791 -21.99 8.42 9.24
CA GLU A 791 -23.16 8.83 8.46
C GLU A 791 -23.62 7.74 7.47
N SER A 792 -22.67 7.11 6.76
CA SER A 792 -22.96 6.00 5.84
C SER A 792 -23.47 4.76 6.58
N TYR A 793 -22.84 4.39 7.69
CA TYR A 793 -23.21 3.22 8.50
C TYR A 793 -24.56 3.40 9.17
N SER A 794 -24.82 4.57 9.74
CA SER A 794 -26.10 4.96 10.35
C SER A 794 -27.25 4.86 9.35
N THR A 795 -27.03 5.32 8.12
CA THR A 795 -28.06 5.27 7.07
C THR A 795 -28.27 3.84 6.58
N SER A 796 -27.19 3.07 6.44
CA SER A 796 -27.24 1.65 6.08
C SER A 796 -28.01 0.82 7.12
N ALA A 797 -27.78 1.08 8.42
CA ALA A 797 -28.48 0.43 9.52
C ALA A 797 -29.99 0.71 9.48
N LYS A 798 -30.41 1.97 9.27
CA LYS A 798 -31.82 2.32 9.10
C LYS A 798 -32.47 1.62 7.91
N CYS A 799 -31.74 1.48 6.81
CA CYS A 799 -32.27 0.78 5.63
C CYS A 799 -32.47 -0.72 5.86
N LEU A 800 -31.93 -1.33 6.93
CA LEU A 800 -32.22 -2.73 7.27
C LEU A 800 -33.70 -2.96 7.57
N GLU A 801 -34.44 -1.95 8.05
CA GLU A 801 -35.89 -2.05 8.26
C GLU A 801 -36.66 -2.38 6.98
N SER A 802 -36.09 -2.05 5.81
CA SER A 802 -36.69 -2.40 4.51
C SER A 802 -36.52 -3.87 4.14
N LEU A 803 -35.68 -4.62 4.87
CA LEU A 803 -35.48 -6.06 4.70
C LEU A 803 -36.39 -6.90 5.59
N ALA A 804 -37.01 -6.32 6.63
CA ALA A 804 -37.93 -7.02 7.53
C ALA A 804 -39.05 -7.73 6.75
N GLY A 805 -39.13 -9.06 6.90
CA GLY A 805 -40.07 -9.94 6.22
C GLY A 805 -39.83 -10.11 4.71
N SER A 806 -38.65 -9.77 4.18
CA SER A 806 -38.36 -9.83 2.74
C SER A 806 -36.92 -10.26 2.43
N GLN A 807 -36.69 -10.72 1.20
CA GLN A 807 -35.36 -11.04 0.69
C GLN A 807 -35.01 -10.09 -0.46
N ASN A 808 -33.85 -9.46 -0.39
CA ASN A 808 -33.40 -8.52 -1.41
C ASN A 808 -32.04 -8.91 -1.98
N GLN A 809 -31.83 -8.63 -3.27
CA GLN A 809 -30.51 -8.75 -3.87
C GLN A 809 -29.57 -7.69 -3.27
N GLU A 810 -28.33 -8.07 -2.94
CA GLU A 810 -27.32 -7.17 -2.36
C GLU A 810 -27.17 -5.89 -3.21
N GLN A 811 -27.08 -6.04 -4.54
CA GLN A 811 -26.92 -4.90 -5.45
C GLN A 811 -28.13 -3.95 -5.44
N ALA A 812 -29.34 -4.49 -5.30
CA ALA A 812 -30.55 -3.69 -5.22
C ALA A 812 -30.62 -2.94 -3.87
N HIS A 813 -30.28 -3.63 -2.77
CA HIS A 813 -30.25 -3.04 -1.45
C HIS A 813 -29.19 -1.92 -1.36
N VAL A 814 -27.96 -2.15 -1.82
CA VAL A 814 -26.91 -1.11 -1.87
C VAL A 814 -27.33 0.11 -2.68
N LYS A 815 -28.04 -0.07 -3.80
CA LYS A 815 -28.58 1.05 -4.59
C LYS A 815 -29.68 1.81 -3.84
N SER A 816 -30.53 1.11 -3.09
CA SER A 816 -31.55 1.72 -2.23
C SER A 816 -30.92 2.60 -1.15
N VAL A 817 -29.94 2.06 -0.41
CA VAL A 817 -29.18 2.80 0.62
C VAL A 817 -28.51 4.03 0.02
N LEU A 818 -27.87 3.90 -1.14
CA LEU A 818 -27.22 5.02 -1.82
C LEU A 818 -28.23 6.10 -2.26
N GLY A 819 -29.43 5.70 -2.68
CA GLY A 819 -30.53 6.61 -2.99
C GLY A 819 -31.02 7.37 -1.75
N GLU A 820 -31.12 6.69 -0.61
CA GLU A 820 -31.50 7.30 0.67
C GLU A 820 -30.44 8.31 1.15
N ILE A 821 -29.15 7.95 1.08
CA ILE A 821 -28.05 8.86 1.42
C ILE A 821 -28.11 10.13 0.56
N LYS A 822 -28.29 9.99 -0.77
CA LYS A 822 -28.43 11.14 -1.68
C LYS A 822 -29.64 12.01 -1.33
N THR A 823 -30.75 11.40 -0.94
CA THR A 823 -31.96 12.11 -0.51
C THR A 823 -31.70 12.88 0.78
N GLN A 824 -31.09 12.27 1.80
CA GLN A 824 -30.76 12.95 3.06
C GLN A 824 -29.71 14.06 2.89
N LEU A 825 -28.75 13.90 1.98
CA LEU A 825 -27.81 14.96 1.59
C LEU A 825 -28.55 16.16 0.98
N SER A 826 -29.51 15.91 0.07
CA SER A 826 -30.32 16.99 -0.53
C SER A 826 -31.21 17.73 0.49
N GLN A 827 -31.63 17.04 1.55
CA GLN A 827 -32.40 17.60 2.66
C GLN A 827 -31.53 18.31 3.71
N GLY A 828 -30.19 18.26 3.58
CA GLY A 828 -29.26 18.80 4.57
C GLY A 828 -29.21 18.03 5.91
N LYS A 829 -29.75 16.80 5.96
CA LYS A 829 -29.68 15.93 7.14
C LYS A 829 -28.30 15.29 7.33
N LEU A 830 -27.58 15.06 6.23
CA LEU A 830 -26.21 14.57 6.20
C LEU A 830 -25.28 15.71 5.80
N LYS A 831 -24.10 15.78 6.44
CA LYS A 831 -23.14 16.86 6.23
C LYS A 831 -22.05 16.47 5.21
N PHE A 832 -21.73 15.18 5.11
CA PHE A 832 -20.53 14.72 4.41
C PHE A 832 -20.88 13.96 3.12
N ASN A 833 -20.71 14.60 1.96
CA ASN A 833 -21.06 14.01 0.66
C ASN A 833 -20.30 12.70 0.35
N GLU A 834 -19.09 12.52 0.90
CA GLU A 834 -18.27 11.33 0.75
C GLU A 834 -18.84 10.09 1.48
N CYS A 835 -19.88 10.23 2.30
CA CYS A 835 -20.63 9.08 2.83
C CYS A 835 -21.40 8.32 1.72
N ALA A 836 -21.66 8.95 0.57
CA ALA A 836 -22.36 8.37 -0.57
C ALA A 836 -21.46 7.46 -1.42
N ALA A 837 -20.89 6.42 -0.82
CA ALA A 837 -19.92 5.54 -1.45
C ALA A 837 -20.24 4.06 -1.21
N VAL A 838 -20.22 3.28 -2.29
CA VAL A 838 -20.64 1.86 -2.30
C VAL A 838 -19.77 0.97 -1.41
N ASP A 839 -18.45 1.20 -1.34
CA ASP A 839 -17.58 0.34 -0.52
C ASP A 839 -17.91 0.47 0.97
N GLN A 840 -18.23 1.67 1.46
CA GLN A 840 -18.63 1.92 2.83
C GLN A 840 -19.94 1.21 3.18
N ILE A 841 -20.92 1.26 2.27
CA ILE A 841 -22.18 0.52 2.43
C ILE A 841 -21.91 -1.00 2.44
N LYS A 842 -21.01 -1.51 1.59
CA LYS A 842 -20.67 -2.93 1.60
C LYS A 842 -19.93 -3.35 2.86
N ASN A 843 -19.10 -2.49 3.42
CA ASN A 843 -18.40 -2.75 4.66
C ASN A 843 -19.35 -2.73 5.87
N SER A 844 -20.39 -1.89 5.87
CA SER A 844 -21.45 -1.94 6.88
C SER A 844 -22.28 -3.22 6.78
N LEU A 845 -22.60 -3.70 5.57
CA LEU A 845 -23.27 -5.00 5.40
C LEU A 845 -22.44 -6.17 5.95
N LYS A 846 -21.12 -6.18 5.75
CA LYS A 846 -20.22 -7.19 6.36
C LYS A 846 -20.21 -7.10 7.90
N LEU A 847 -20.33 -5.89 8.45
CA LEU A 847 -20.47 -5.70 9.89
C LEU A 847 -21.75 -6.36 10.40
N PHE A 848 -22.88 -6.14 9.72
CA PHE A 848 -24.16 -6.74 10.10
C PHE A 848 -24.16 -8.27 9.94
N GLU A 849 -23.44 -8.81 8.94
CA GLU A 849 -23.18 -10.25 8.84
C GLU A 849 -22.35 -10.77 10.02
N LYS A 850 -21.33 -10.02 10.46
CA LYS A 850 -20.51 -10.39 11.63
C LYS A 850 -21.31 -10.39 12.93
N TRP A 851 -22.21 -9.43 13.09
CA TRP A 851 -23.09 -9.34 14.26
C TRP A 851 -24.26 -10.32 14.21
N SER A 852 -24.33 -11.21 13.20
CA SER A 852 -25.42 -12.16 12.99
C SER A 852 -26.79 -11.48 12.87
N VAL A 853 -26.84 -10.23 12.40
CA VAL A 853 -28.10 -9.52 12.09
C VAL A 853 -28.56 -9.82 10.67
N LEU A 854 -27.58 -10.01 9.77
CA LEU A 854 -27.80 -10.24 8.35
C LEU A 854 -27.19 -11.58 7.94
N GLU A 855 -27.93 -12.37 7.18
CA GLU A 855 -27.40 -13.54 6.50
C GLU A 855 -27.44 -13.36 4.99
N SER A 856 -26.58 -14.10 4.31
CA SER A 856 -26.53 -14.06 2.86
C SER A 856 -26.23 -15.41 2.24
N PHE A 857 -26.89 -15.69 1.13
CA PHE A 857 -26.64 -16.86 0.31
C PHE A 857 -26.45 -16.44 -1.14
N THR A 858 -25.71 -17.26 -1.90
CA THR A 858 -25.46 -17.00 -3.31
C THR A 858 -26.25 -17.99 -4.15
N GLN A 859 -27.19 -17.48 -4.94
CA GLN A 859 -27.94 -18.25 -5.93
C GLN A 859 -27.65 -17.67 -7.32
N ASP A 860 -27.25 -18.51 -8.28
CA ASP A 860 -26.97 -18.09 -9.67
C ASP A 860 -26.01 -16.88 -9.81
N LYS A 861 -24.98 -16.81 -8.95
CA LYS A 861 -23.99 -15.71 -8.85
C LYS A 861 -24.55 -14.38 -8.32
N ILE A 862 -25.77 -14.37 -7.82
CA ILE A 862 -26.41 -13.23 -7.16
C ILE A 862 -26.41 -13.48 -5.66
N LYS A 863 -25.87 -12.53 -4.89
CA LYS A 863 -25.90 -12.55 -3.43
C LYS A 863 -27.26 -11.99 -2.98
N ILE A 864 -28.03 -12.80 -2.28
CA ILE A 864 -29.32 -12.43 -1.69
C ILE A 864 -29.11 -12.22 -0.19
N LEU A 865 -29.72 -11.17 0.34
CA LEU A 865 -29.65 -10.75 1.73
C LEU A 865 -31.02 -10.95 2.40
N TYR A 866 -31.01 -11.44 3.63
CA TYR A 866 -32.18 -11.53 4.50
C TYR A 866 -31.77 -11.34 5.96
N LEU A 867 -32.71 -10.89 6.79
CA LEU A 867 -32.48 -10.75 8.22
C LEU A 867 -32.60 -12.12 8.90
N THR A 868 -31.77 -12.36 9.90
CA THR A 868 -31.91 -13.54 10.77
C THR A 868 -33.21 -13.48 11.56
N GLU A 869 -33.76 -14.63 11.96
CA GLU A 869 -35.07 -14.73 12.63
C GLU A 869 -35.21 -13.81 13.86
N GLU A 870 -34.14 -13.61 14.63
CA GLU A 870 -34.13 -12.72 15.80
C GLU A 870 -34.35 -11.24 15.46
N TYR A 871 -33.95 -10.80 14.27
CA TYR A 871 -33.92 -9.40 13.85
C TYR A 871 -34.90 -9.10 12.72
N ASP A 872 -35.78 -10.05 12.37
CA ASP A 872 -36.77 -9.89 11.28
C ASP A 872 -37.95 -8.96 11.66
N ASP A 873 -37.98 -8.45 12.90
CA ASP A 873 -38.89 -7.40 13.36
C ASP A 873 -38.17 -6.06 13.56
N LYS A 874 -38.85 -4.97 13.22
CA LYS A 874 -38.33 -3.60 13.34
C LYS A 874 -37.96 -3.24 14.78
N ALA A 875 -38.72 -3.73 15.76
CA ALA A 875 -38.44 -3.46 17.17
C ALA A 875 -37.07 -4.01 17.61
N ASN A 876 -36.65 -5.17 17.05
CA ASN A 876 -35.38 -5.81 17.38
C ASN A 876 -34.19 -5.18 16.63
N LEU A 877 -34.45 -4.42 15.56
CA LEU A 877 -33.43 -3.66 14.84
C LEU A 877 -33.08 -2.34 15.53
N GLU A 878 -34.00 -1.75 16.31
CA GLU A 878 -33.78 -0.43 16.94
C GLU A 878 -32.51 -0.38 17.80
N PRO A 879 -32.20 -1.38 18.67
CA PRO A 879 -30.95 -1.36 19.46
C PRO A 879 -29.69 -1.36 18.60
N ILE A 880 -29.72 -2.02 17.43
CA ILE A 880 -28.59 -2.05 16.49
C ILE A 880 -28.43 -0.69 15.80
N ILE A 881 -29.54 -0.06 15.44
CA ILE A 881 -29.57 1.27 14.84
C ILE A 881 -29.05 2.30 15.86
N GLU A 882 -29.55 2.28 17.09
CA GLU A 882 -29.12 3.16 18.19
C GLU A 882 -27.64 3.01 18.52
N ARG A 883 -27.13 1.77 18.54
CA ARG A 883 -25.71 1.46 18.76
C ARG A 883 -24.76 2.17 17.81
N ILE A 884 -25.19 2.48 16.58
CA ILE A 884 -24.41 3.25 15.59
C ILE A 884 -24.77 4.74 15.64
N MET A 885 -26.06 5.07 15.77
CA MET A 885 -26.56 6.45 15.79
C MET A 885 -25.97 7.28 16.93
N CYS A 886 -25.65 6.68 18.07
CA CYS A 886 -25.09 7.41 19.21
C CYS A 886 -23.77 8.12 18.89
N PHE A 887 -23.03 7.68 17.87
CA PHE A 887 -21.76 8.28 17.43
C PHE A 887 -21.92 9.35 16.33
N ARG A 888 -23.15 9.60 15.84
CA ARG A 888 -23.46 10.63 14.84
C ARG A 888 -23.67 12.00 15.52
#